data_AF-A0A7X8QZD5-F1
#
_entry.id   AF-A0A7X8QZD5-F1
#
_cell.length_a   1.000
_cell.length_b   1.000
_cell.length_c   1.000
_cell.angle_alpha   90.00
_cell.angle_beta   90.00
_cell.angle_gamma   90.00
#
_symmetry.space_group_name_H-M   'P 1'
#
loop_
_entity.id
_entity.type
_entity.pdbx_description
1 polymer ?
#
loop_
_entity_poly.entity_id
_entity_poly.type
_entity_poly.pdbx_seq_one_letter_code
_entity_poly.pdbx_strand_id
1 'polypeptide(L)'
;MKYLKTVVTFILILSFTFCPSAFAAEDSQLDDSITNVLITLSLNNLETVPTKDFRGLWVSTVVNIDYPVKPTTDSEVLKSETVKILDYAKNTGFNAVFLQVRPTTDAYYDSEIFPWSKYLTGKQGVAPTNQFDPLEFWVSEAHKRGIELHAWINPYRVTKKTAKEPAHDFASLHPSNPARKNPGWVVKHSDGNLYFNPGIPEVRRLIVDGVIEIVENYDVDGIHFDDYFYPDSNFNDADTYKKYNTLNRNLGDWRRDNVNSLVKEVSDAIKATGRTNVRFGISPFGIWANKASNPAGSDTKGLQSYYSHYADSLYWINNNLIDYILPQLYWNIGYSIADYEKLAIWWENAVKNSSVDLYIGHAAYKSNDSDSSSPWYGTSEIERQLRMNEASSIIKGSVLFTYNEMAKRPDLTYSVKSIFDARDGKLPLRKLKITRPSSNITTSLKSFYLNGSSDASLPLYLNGKLVENRSPQGYFGILVSLSEGVNTFTFTQDGEKQTCTITRKASSSGAQKMNSVEIPVSSTFPQAQEYWMPGEKITLSCQAPAGANVSVKLNGTSYNMKQTSGPSNPSGLYKATYSLEYTIPTFTGAPRNVDLGAPVYTVNYKGTVKTQKAPANIGVILEGSRFLAKVPYDVVDTYNAPVSGNGAAYELYKGMVDYVTGMTGSYARLSSGQWVFKNKVEIYYDSSYKRPVVRSAKYNIGETCDVFELTFTSPAAAIVSYDGEDVVLTVSAPSSAALPFLPADSLISQIDSSTTLFKSEYVLAKKEDKTIEGYYIEKTDTGIRLVLKHKPEITDKSSPLTGITIMLDPGHGGSEPGAIGPLGYLYAEKDLNLDFSFKLKEELEELGADVLMTRTDDSTLSLQDRLSMSRKARPDMFISLHSNSMADNVDISKVYGFSVFYREPLAKESAQLVYDYVIDEHGRKKLGVNKKNFYVTRNTWAPSFLLENGFVPNPFEFEWLTDETEQQKLANTVAEAIVEYYKH
;
A
#
# COMPACT_ATOMS: atom_id res chain seq x y z
N MET A 1 -51.15 -13.69 33.51
CA MET A 1 -50.27 -14.80 33.94
C MET A 1 -49.17 -14.92 32.89
N LYS A 2 -47.85 -14.93 33.13
CA LYS A 2 -46.97 -14.73 34.28
C LYS A 2 -45.54 -14.83 33.66
N TYR A 3 -44.62 -13.90 34.00
CA TYR A 3 -43.13 -13.99 33.87
C TYR A 3 -42.50 -14.00 32.45
N LEU A 4 -41.34 -13.41 32.14
CA LEU A 4 -40.37 -12.52 32.81
C LEU A 4 -39.35 -12.02 31.73
N LYS A 5 -38.91 -10.76 31.90
CA LYS A 5 -37.71 -9.99 31.43
C LYS A 5 -36.56 -10.78 30.73
N THR A 6 -35.77 -10.25 29.79
CA THR A 6 -34.90 -9.05 29.90
C THR A 6 -34.25 -8.65 28.55
N VAL A 7 -34.42 -7.37 28.17
CA VAL A 7 -33.50 -6.38 27.55
C VAL A 7 -32.51 -6.76 26.43
N VAL A 8 -32.72 -6.16 25.25
CA VAL A 8 -31.66 -5.58 24.39
C VAL A 8 -32.16 -4.19 23.97
N THR A 9 -31.48 -3.11 24.38
CA THR A 9 -31.77 -1.76 23.89
C THR A 9 -30.48 -1.13 23.37
N PHE A 10 -30.52 -0.79 22.08
CA PHE A 10 -29.52 -0.07 21.31
C PHE A 10 -29.46 1.43 21.68
N ILE A 11 -28.30 2.02 21.42
CA ILE A 11 -27.88 3.42 21.59
C ILE A 11 -28.63 4.37 20.64
N LEU A 12 -28.93 5.59 21.09
CA LEU A 12 -28.90 6.77 20.21
C LEU A 12 -28.66 8.09 20.98
N ILE A 13 -27.63 8.80 20.52
CA ILE A 13 -27.19 10.14 20.90
C ILE A 13 -28.05 11.18 20.17
N LEU A 14 -28.44 12.29 20.80
CA LEU A 14 -28.59 13.57 20.07
C LEU A 14 -28.54 14.82 20.97
N SER A 15 -27.62 15.70 20.56
CA SER A 15 -27.67 17.18 20.57
C SER A 15 -27.55 17.97 21.88
N PHE A 16 -26.36 18.54 22.08
CA PHE A 16 -26.16 19.82 22.78
C PHE A 16 -25.88 20.92 21.74
N THR A 17 -26.58 22.06 21.86
CA THR A 17 -26.19 23.32 21.21
C THR A 17 -26.51 24.51 22.10
N PHE A 18 -25.59 25.50 22.08
CA PHE A 18 -25.65 26.89 22.59
C PHE A 18 -25.34 27.20 24.08
N CYS A 19 -24.07 27.62 24.30
CA CYS A 19 -23.56 28.89 24.86
C CYS A 19 -24.22 29.60 26.08
N PRO A 20 -23.44 30.42 26.83
CA PRO A 20 -23.39 30.41 28.30
C PRO A 20 -23.91 31.70 28.93
N SER A 21 -24.22 31.68 30.24
CA SER A 21 -23.73 32.63 31.26
C SER A 21 -24.56 32.60 32.56
N ALA A 22 -23.81 32.72 33.67
CA ALA A 22 -24.17 33.27 34.98
C ALA A 22 -25.45 32.77 35.69
N PHE A 23 -25.28 32.13 36.86
CA PHE A 23 -25.76 32.65 38.15
C PHE A 23 -25.22 31.77 39.29
N ALA A 24 -25.04 32.42 40.45
CA ALA A 24 -24.33 31.94 41.61
C ALA A 24 -25.19 31.12 42.59
N ALA A 25 -24.45 30.44 43.48
CA ALA A 25 -24.73 30.24 44.91
C ALA A 25 -25.48 28.97 45.40
N GLU A 26 -24.85 28.42 46.45
CA GLU A 26 -25.35 27.70 47.63
C GLU A 26 -25.51 26.17 47.64
N ASP A 27 -24.53 25.56 48.34
CA ASP A 27 -24.63 24.62 49.47
C ASP A 27 -25.65 23.47 49.44
N SER A 28 -25.13 22.24 49.44
CA SER A 28 -25.54 21.24 50.44
C SER A 28 -24.50 20.12 50.58
N GLN A 29 -24.10 19.89 51.82
CA GLN A 29 -23.23 18.81 52.27
C GLN A 29 -23.86 17.43 51.98
N LEU A 30 -23.08 16.51 51.42
CA LEU A 30 -23.39 15.08 51.36
C LEU A 30 -22.14 14.26 51.75
N ASP A 31 -22.21 13.79 52.99
CA ASP A 31 -21.56 12.66 53.69
C ASP A 31 -20.50 11.82 52.92
N ASP A 32 -19.23 11.98 53.33
CA ASP A 32 -18.03 11.28 52.84
C ASP A 32 -17.84 9.84 53.38
N SER A 33 -18.83 9.28 54.08
CA SER A 33 -18.66 7.98 54.77
C SER A 33 -19.17 6.74 54.00
N ILE A 34 -19.84 6.90 52.86
CA ILE A 34 -20.40 5.77 52.08
C ILE A 34 -19.58 5.48 50.80
N THR A 35 -18.83 6.44 50.29
CA THR A 35 -18.01 6.30 49.08
C THR A 35 -16.75 5.46 49.32
N ASN A 36 -16.18 5.48 50.53
CA ASN A 36 -14.94 4.77 50.85
C ASN A 36 -15.13 3.26 51.14
N VAL A 37 -16.34 2.81 51.50
CA VAL A 37 -16.60 1.38 51.77
C VAL A 37 -16.88 0.60 50.48
N LEU A 38 -17.47 1.24 49.47
CA LEU A 38 -17.71 0.62 48.16
C LEU A 38 -16.46 0.61 47.26
N ILE A 39 -15.52 1.54 47.46
CA ILE A 39 -14.23 1.55 46.73
C ILE A 39 -13.26 0.50 47.29
N THR A 40 -13.29 0.23 48.61
CA THR A 40 -12.35 -0.72 49.23
C THR A 40 -12.74 -2.20 48.99
N LEU A 41 -14.02 -2.50 48.75
CA LEU A 41 -14.49 -3.87 48.47
C LEU A 41 -14.42 -4.27 46.98
N SER A 42 -14.16 -3.33 46.06
CA SER A 42 -14.00 -3.61 44.62
C SER A 42 -12.54 -3.79 44.18
N LEU A 43 -11.56 -3.49 45.04
CA LEU A 43 -10.13 -3.50 44.68
C LEU A 43 -9.40 -4.82 45.02
N ASN A 44 -10.01 -5.71 45.80
CA ASN A 44 -9.35 -6.96 46.24
C ASN A 44 -9.74 -8.22 45.45
N ASN A 45 -10.56 -8.10 44.40
CA ASN A 45 -10.99 -9.23 43.55
C ASN A 45 -10.92 -8.89 42.05
N LEU A 46 -9.92 -8.12 41.63
CA LEU A 46 -9.50 -8.12 40.23
C LEU A 46 -8.64 -9.37 40.04
N GLU A 47 -9.29 -10.53 39.86
CA GLU A 47 -8.66 -11.59 39.07
C GLU A 47 -8.29 -10.94 37.73
N THR A 48 -6.98 -10.80 37.48
CA THR A 48 -6.44 -10.36 36.20
C THR A 48 -6.91 -11.36 35.15
N VAL A 49 -8.00 -11.03 34.46
CA VAL A 49 -8.36 -11.72 33.22
C VAL A 49 -7.14 -11.62 32.30
N PRO A 50 -6.56 -12.73 31.84
CA PRO A 50 -5.42 -12.70 30.94
C PRO A 50 -5.74 -11.77 29.77
N THR A 51 -4.91 -10.75 29.55
CA THR A 51 -5.05 -9.86 28.41
C THR A 51 -4.98 -10.71 27.14
N LYS A 52 -5.90 -10.50 26.18
CA LYS A 52 -5.92 -11.22 24.89
C LYS A 52 -4.61 -11.08 24.08
N ASP A 53 -3.72 -10.17 24.47
CA ASP A 53 -2.44 -9.86 23.82
C ASP A 53 -1.29 -10.03 24.82
N PHE A 54 -0.71 -11.24 24.86
CA PHE A 54 0.42 -11.59 25.71
C PHE A 54 1.73 -11.02 25.15
N ARG A 55 2.45 -10.21 25.92
CA ARG A 55 3.63 -9.43 25.50
C ARG A 55 4.79 -9.75 26.41
N GLY A 56 5.59 -10.74 26.00
CA GLY A 56 6.65 -11.30 26.82
C GLY A 56 8.06 -10.79 26.48
N LEU A 57 8.93 -10.75 27.48
CA LEU A 57 10.35 -10.46 27.31
C LEU A 57 11.21 -11.53 27.99
N TRP A 58 12.12 -12.16 27.24
CA TRP A 58 13.10 -13.08 27.86
C TRP A 58 14.24 -12.31 28.54
N VAL A 59 14.55 -12.76 29.76
CA VAL A 59 15.69 -12.31 30.57
C VAL A 59 16.56 -13.53 30.87
N SER A 60 17.56 -13.75 30.02
CA SER A 60 18.49 -14.86 30.08
C SER A 60 19.65 -14.60 31.04
N THR A 61 19.94 -15.59 31.88
CA THR A 61 20.98 -15.48 32.93
C THR A 61 22.23 -16.28 32.63
N VAL A 62 22.13 -17.33 31.80
CA VAL A 62 23.27 -18.11 31.33
C VAL A 62 24.28 -17.18 30.65
N VAL A 63 25.56 -17.32 31.01
CA VAL A 63 26.67 -16.47 30.55
C VAL A 63 26.41 -14.96 30.66
N ASN A 64 25.52 -14.55 31.58
CA ASN A 64 25.18 -13.16 31.85
C ASN A 64 24.67 -12.41 30.60
N ILE A 65 23.84 -13.08 29.77
CA ILE A 65 23.27 -12.47 28.55
C ILE A 65 22.47 -11.21 28.89
N ASP A 66 21.57 -11.28 29.87
CA ASP A 66 20.70 -10.17 30.30
C ASP A 66 20.92 -9.79 31.77
N TYR A 67 20.96 -10.78 32.67
CA TYR A 67 21.00 -10.55 34.12
C TYR A 67 21.82 -11.60 34.92
N PRO A 68 22.57 -11.18 35.95
CA PRO A 68 23.06 -9.82 36.15
C PRO A 68 24.06 -9.44 35.07
N VAL A 69 24.32 -8.14 34.88
CA VAL A 69 25.28 -7.64 33.88
C VAL A 69 26.67 -8.24 34.10
N LYS A 70 27.07 -8.41 35.36
CA LYS A 70 28.25 -9.16 35.77
C LYS A 70 27.93 -9.94 37.05
N PRO A 71 28.55 -11.12 37.25
CA PRO A 71 28.37 -11.84 38.51
C PRO A 71 28.82 -10.99 39.71
N THR A 72 28.01 -10.95 40.76
CA THR A 72 28.26 -10.17 41.97
C THR A 72 27.53 -10.79 43.16
N THR A 73 28.11 -10.69 44.35
CA THR A 73 27.40 -11.02 45.60
C THR A 73 26.63 -9.84 46.17
N ASP A 74 26.80 -8.63 45.64
CA ASP A 74 26.16 -7.42 46.17
C ASP A 74 24.66 -7.39 45.86
N SER A 75 23.83 -7.57 46.90
CA SER A 75 22.37 -7.55 46.79
C SER A 75 21.82 -6.25 46.21
N GLU A 76 22.43 -5.09 46.49
CA GLU A 76 21.90 -3.80 46.04
C GLU A 76 22.10 -3.60 44.53
N VAL A 77 23.21 -4.11 43.98
CA VAL A 77 23.42 -4.14 42.52
C VAL A 77 22.38 -5.04 41.86
N LEU A 78 22.16 -6.24 42.40
CA LEU A 78 21.19 -7.20 41.87
C LEU A 78 19.75 -6.66 41.89
N LYS A 79 19.34 -5.96 42.96
CA LYS A 79 18.04 -5.29 43.07
C LYS A 79 17.89 -4.16 42.05
N SER A 80 18.91 -3.30 41.94
CA SER A 80 18.92 -2.16 41.01
C SER A 80 18.78 -2.60 39.55
N GLU A 81 19.52 -3.64 39.15
CA GLU A 81 19.42 -4.22 37.81
C GLU A 81 18.04 -4.86 37.54
N THR A 82 17.47 -5.54 38.54
CA THR A 82 16.11 -6.11 38.46
C THR A 82 15.06 -5.03 38.21
N VAL A 83 15.08 -3.97 39.04
CA VAL A 83 14.16 -2.83 38.92
C VAL A 83 14.30 -2.16 37.55
N LYS A 84 15.53 -1.98 37.06
CA LYS A 84 15.78 -1.41 35.73
C LYS A 84 15.15 -2.23 34.60
N ILE A 85 15.26 -3.56 34.66
CA ILE A 85 14.69 -4.45 33.63
C ILE A 85 13.16 -4.41 33.67
N LEU A 86 12.58 -4.45 34.86
CA LEU A 86 11.11 -4.43 35.02
C LEU A 86 10.50 -3.07 34.69
N ASP A 87 11.19 -1.97 35.02
CA ASP A 87 10.80 -0.62 34.58
C ASP A 87 10.85 -0.51 33.06
N TYR A 88 11.88 -1.07 32.42
CA TYR A 88 11.95 -1.14 30.96
C TYR A 88 10.76 -1.90 30.38
N ALA A 89 10.47 -3.10 30.89
CA ALA A 89 9.34 -3.92 30.43
C ALA A 89 8.02 -3.15 30.53
N LYS A 90 7.72 -2.59 31.71
CA LYS A 90 6.51 -1.78 31.94
C LYS A 90 6.41 -0.59 30.99
N ASN A 91 7.49 0.18 30.86
CA ASN A 91 7.51 1.42 30.08
C ASN A 91 7.44 1.19 28.56
N THR A 92 7.66 -0.04 28.11
CA THR A 92 7.63 -0.40 26.69
C THR A 92 6.42 -1.26 26.31
N GLY A 93 5.53 -1.54 27.27
CA GLY A 93 4.26 -2.22 27.05
C GLY A 93 4.30 -3.74 27.23
N PHE A 94 5.42 -4.32 27.66
CA PHE A 94 5.48 -5.73 28.03
C PHE A 94 4.68 -5.98 29.32
N ASN A 95 3.96 -7.10 29.36
CA ASN A 95 3.14 -7.53 30.50
C ASN A 95 3.62 -8.85 31.10
N ALA A 96 4.66 -9.48 30.54
CA ALA A 96 5.27 -10.69 31.09
C ALA A 96 6.80 -10.69 30.93
N VAL A 97 7.50 -11.27 31.92
CA VAL A 97 8.95 -11.52 31.88
C VAL A 97 9.23 -13.01 32.11
N PHE A 98 10.09 -13.56 31.25
CA PHE A 98 10.58 -14.93 31.35
C PHE A 98 12.00 -14.90 31.92
N LEU A 99 12.11 -15.01 33.24
CA LEU A 99 13.39 -14.95 33.94
C LEU A 99 14.04 -16.33 34.02
N GLN A 100 15.26 -16.48 33.49
CA GLN A 100 15.98 -17.74 33.59
C GLN A 100 16.49 -18.00 35.02
N VAL A 101 15.71 -18.72 35.82
CA VAL A 101 16.05 -19.01 37.22
C VAL A 101 16.96 -20.23 37.37
N ARG A 102 17.02 -21.09 36.36
CA ARG A 102 17.88 -22.28 36.32
C ARG A 102 18.57 -22.44 34.97
N PRO A 103 19.75 -21.83 34.76
CA PRO A 103 20.50 -21.93 33.52
C PRO A 103 21.29 -23.25 33.36
N THR A 104 21.90 -23.79 34.43
CA THR A 104 22.81 -24.96 34.41
C THR A 104 22.79 -25.77 35.72
N THR A 105 21.70 -26.49 36.01
CA THR A 105 21.55 -27.32 37.24
C THR A 105 21.97 -26.56 38.51
N ASP A 106 21.44 -25.35 38.63
CA ASP A 106 21.72 -24.36 39.67
C ASP A 106 20.52 -23.43 39.86
N ALA A 107 20.55 -22.57 40.89
CA ALA A 107 19.40 -21.72 41.22
C ALA A 107 19.77 -20.24 41.34
N TYR A 108 18.84 -19.39 40.91
CA TYR A 108 18.77 -17.95 41.19
C TYR A 108 17.84 -17.64 42.37
N TYR A 109 17.66 -18.63 43.25
CA TYR A 109 16.76 -18.61 44.40
C TYR A 109 17.32 -19.52 45.49
N ASP A 110 16.87 -19.37 46.73
CA ASP A 110 17.32 -20.25 47.82
C ASP A 110 16.68 -21.63 47.68
N SER A 111 17.49 -22.62 47.30
CA SER A 111 17.04 -23.97 46.96
C SER A 111 17.68 -25.01 47.87
N GLU A 112 16.88 -25.95 48.35
CA GLU A 112 17.36 -27.13 49.07
C GLU A 112 17.94 -28.19 48.11
N ILE A 113 17.58 -28.11 46.82
CA ILE A 113 17.93 -29.10 45.80
C ILE A 113 19.16 -28.67 44.98
N PHE A 114 19.18 -27.42 44.50
CA PHE A 114 20.17 -26.90 43.56
C PHE A 114 21.08 -25.86 44.22
N PRO A 115 22.40 -25.88 43.93
CA PRO A 115 23.29 -24.84 44.46
C PRO A 115 23.04 -23.50 43.76
N TRP A 116 23.34 -22.40 44.45
CA TRP A 116 23.38 -21.05 43.87
C TRP A 116 24.18 -21.00 42.56
N SER A 117 23.66 -20.28 41.57
CA SER A 117 24.28 -20.23 40.24
C SER A 117 25.63 -19.53 40.21
N LYS A 118 26.54 -20.07 39.39
CA LYS A 118 27.81 -19.39 39.11
C LYS A 118 27.63 -18.09 38.33
N TYR A 119 26.55 -17.95 37.56
CA TYR A 119 26.28 -16.74 36.78
C TYR A 119 25.74 -15.61 37.65
N LEU A 120 25.21 -15.93 38.84
CA LEU A 120 24.76 -14.94 39.81
C LEU A 120 25.94 -14.29 40.54
N THR A 121 26.79 -15.10 41.18
CA THR A 121 27.84 -14.61 42.11
C THR A 121 29.27 -14.86 41.66
N GLY A 122 29.47 -15.53 40.52
CA GLY A 122 30.78 -15.86 39.95
C GLY A 122 31.29 -17.24 40.36
N LYS A 123 30.65 -17.89 41.35
CA LYS A 123 31.01 -19.23 41.81
C LYS A 123 29.78 -20.01 42.27
N GLN A 124 29.61 -21.23 41.78
CA GLN A 124 28.47 -22.07 42.14
C GLN A 124 28.45 -22.38 43.65
N GLY A 125 27.27 -22.31 44.27
CA GLY A 125 27.05 -22.55 45.70
C GLY A 125 27.30 -21.33 46.60
N VAL A 126 27.64 -20.16 46.04
CA VAL A 126 27.81 -18.91 46.80
C VAL A 126 26.56 -18.05 46.67
N ALA A 127 25.90 -17.78 47.80
CA ALA A 127 24.71 -16.93 47.89
C ALA A 127 25.06 -15.42 47.79
N PRO A 128 24.10 -14.56 47.39
CA PRO A 128 24.21 -13.11 47.56
C PRO A 128 24.35 -12.69 49.03
N THR A 129 24.85 -11.47 49.26
CA THR A 129 24.94 -10.88 50.59
C THR A 129 23.56 -10.52 51.15
N ASN A 130 23.50 -10.24 52.46
CA ASN A 130 22.30 -9.74 53.15
C ASN A 130 21.09 -10.68 53.10
N GLN A 131 21.29 -12.00 52.93
CA GLN A 131 20.22 -12.99 52.84
C GLN A 131 19.22 -12.66 51.71
N PHE A 132 19.72 -12.11 50.61
CA PHE A 132 18.88 -11.73 49.47
C PHE A 132 18.53 -12.94 48.60
N ASP A 133 17.24 -13.26 48.50
CA ASP A 133 16.69 -14.16 47.49
C ASP A 133 16.30 -13.38 46.23
N PRO A 134 16.98 -13.60 45.08
CA PRO A 134 16.66 -12.89 43.85
C PRO A 134 15.27 -13.22 43.31
N LEU A 135 14.81 -14.48 43.32
CA LEU A 135 13.53 -14.84 42.69
C LEU A 135 12.34 -14.24 43.44
N GLU A 136 12.38 -14.26 44.78
CA GLU A 136 11.37 -13.60 45.61
C GLU A 136 11.27 -12.11 45.26
N PHE A 137 12.41 -11.44 45.14
CA PHE A 137 12.45 -10.01 44.79
C PHE A 137 11.95 -9.74 43.36
N TRP A 138 12.34 -10.58 42.40
CA TRP A 138 11.90 -10.48 41.01
C TRP A 138 10.38 -10.61 40.88
N VAL A 139 9.78 -11.61 41.54
CA VAL A 139 8.32 -11.81 41.58
C VAL A 139 7.63 -10.58 42.18
N SER A 140 8.07 -10.16 43.38
CA SER A 140 7.46 -9.03 44.08
C SER A 140 7.53 -7.73 43.26
N GLU A 141 8.67 -7.42 42.66
CA GLU A 141 8.83 -6.20 41.86
C GLU A 141 8.12 -6.26 40.51
N ALA A 142 7.98 -7.45 39.90
CA ALA A 142 7.22 -7.64 38.67
C ALA A 142 5.72 -7.40 38.92
N HIS A 143 5.16 -8.00 39.97
CA HIS A 143 3.76 -7.83 40.33
C HIS A 143 3.39 -6.39 40.70
N LYS A 144 4.28 -5.66 41.41
CA LYS A 144 4.10 -4.20 41.66
C LYS A 144 3.96 -3.37 40.38
N ARG A 145 4.40 -3.90 39.25
CA ARG A 145 4.36 -3.25 37.93
C ARG A 145 3.25 -3.81 37.03
N GLY A 146 2.48 -4.79 37.49
CA GLY A 146 1.50 -5.50 36.66
C GLY A 146 2.17 -6.38 35.60
N ILE A 147 3.36 -6.90 35.90
CA ILE A 147 4.11 -7.81 35.03
C ILE A 147 4.03 -9.21 35.61
N GLU A 148 3.62 -10.17 34.79
CA GLU A 148 3.70 -11.59 35.13
C GLU A 148 5.15 -12.08 35.09
N LEU A 149 5.53 -12.95 36.03
CA LEU A 149 6.83 -13.58 36.04
C LEU A 149 6.74 -15.08 35.80
N HIS A 150 7.31 -15.51 34.67
CA HIS A 150 7.42 -16.91 34.29
C HIS A 150 8.85 -17.39 34.59
N ALA A 151 8.99 -18.33 35.54
CA ALA A 151 10.27 -18.88 35.93
C ALA A 151 10.79 -19.85 34.85
N TRP A 152 11.82 -19.43 34.13
CA TRP A 152 12.44 -20.18 33.05
C TRP A 152 13.54 -21.12 33.55
N ILE A 153 13.36 -22.39 33.20
CA ILE A 153 14.19 -23.51 33.63
C ILE A 153 14.75 -24.22 32.39
N ASN A 154 16.06 -24.47 32.38
CA ASN A 154 16.64 -25.46 31.48
C ASN A 154 16.57 -26.85 32.15
N PRO A 155 15.90 -27.85 31.54
CA PRO A 155 15.62 -29.12 32.21
C PRO A 155 16.86 -30.00 32.41
N TYR A 156 17.72 -30.13 31.39
CA TYR A 156 18.76 -31.17 31.38
C TYR A 156 20.19 -30.66 31.35
N ARG A 157 20.43 -29.37 31.11
CA ARG A 157 21.79 -28.83 31.05
C ARG A 157 22.45 -28.82 32.42
N VAL A 158 23.61 -29.48 32.52
CA VAL A 158 24.45 -29.48 33.74
C VAL A 158 25.57 -28.47 33.62
N THR A 159 26.23 -28.38 32.47
CA THR A 159 27.24 -27.35 32.22
C THR A 159 27.00 -26.61 30.91
N LYS A 160 27.40 -25.33 30.89
CA LYS A 160 27.60 -24.55 29.67
C LYS A 160 29.03 -24.03 29.66
N LYS A 161 29.87 -24.73 28.92
CA LYS A 161 31.29 -24.43 28.73
C LYS A 161 31.44 -23.14 27.94
N THR A 162 32.25 -22.24 28.49
CA THR A 162 32.85 -21.12 27.76
C THR A 162 34.15 -21.55 27.08
N ALA A 163 34.66 -20.76 26.13
CA ALA A 163 35.89 -21.08 25.41
C ALA A 163 37.12 -21.31 26.31
N LYS A 164 37.11 -20.78 27.54
CA LYS A 164 38.21 -20.86 28.51
C LYS A 164 38.06 -22.01 29.52
N GLU A 165 36.88 -22.62 29.61
CA GLU A 165 36.61 -23.72 30.54
C GLU A 165 36.96 -25.08 29.90
N PRO A 166 37.43 -26.07 30.68
CA PRO A 166 37.72 -27.39 30.14
C PRO A 166 36.44 -28.14 29.74
N ALA A 167 36.57 -29.10 28.82
CA ALA A 167 35.46 -29.98 28.46
C ALA A 167 35.10 -30.90 29.63
N HIS A 168 33.80 -31.13 29.83
CA HIS A 168 33.24 -32.04 30.84
C HIS A 168 33.69 -31.73 32.27
N ASP A 169 33.78 -30.44 32.62
CA ASP A 169 34.34 -29.95 33.89
C ASP A 169 33.46 -30.25 35.12
N PHE A 170 33.48 -31.51 35.56
CA PHE A 170 32.84 -31.97 36.78
C PHE A 170 33.41 -31.31 38.05
N ALA A 171 34.68 -30.91 38.03
CA ALA A 171 35.36 -30.37 39.21
C ALA A 171 34.85 -28.96 39.56
N SER A 172 34.37 -28.21 38.56
CA SER A 172 33.74 -26.90 38.76
C SER A 172 32.39 -26.94 39.48
N LEU A 173 31.71 -28.09 39.52
CA LEU A 173 30.41 -28.23 40.15
C LEU A 173 30.54 -28.24 41.68
N HIS A 174 29.67 -27.50 42.37
CA HIS A 174 29.61 -27.50 43.83
C HIS A 174 29.34 -28.92 44.38
N PRO A 175 29.90 -29.34 45.53
CA PRO A 175 29.66 -30.67 46.11
C PRO A 175 28.19 -31.04 46.33
N SER A 176 27.33 -30.04 46.57
CA SER A 176 25.89 -30.28 46.71
C SER A 176 25.16 -30.53 45.38
N ASN A 177 25.78 -30.21 44.24
CA ASN A 177 25.15 -30.28 42.92
C ASN A 177 24.64 -31.70 42.62
N PRO A 178 23.36 -31.88 42.23
CA PRO A 178 22.79 -33.20 41.96
C PRO A 178 23.56 -34.02 40.92
N ALA A 179 24.13 -33.38 39.90
CA ALA A 179 24.93 -34.05 38.87
C ALA A 179 26.25 -34.59 39.45
N ARG A 180 26.85 -33.88 40.41
CA ARG A 180 28.07 -34.31 41.10
C ARG A 180 27.80 -35.41 42.13
N LYS A 181 26.66 -35.35 42.83
CA LYS A 181 26.21 -36.41 43.75
C LYS A 181 25.86 -37.70 43.00
N ASN A 182 25.31 -37.59 41.80
CA ASN A 182 24.83 -38.70 41.00
C ASN A 182 25.50 -38.73 39.62
N PRO A 183 26.82 -39.04 39.53
CA PRO A 183 27.55 -38.99 38.27
C PRO A 183 26.99 -39.96 37.21
N GLY A 184 26.33 -41.04 37.62
CA GLY A 184 25.65 -41.99 36.72
C GLY A 184 24.41 -41.42 36.02
N TRP A 185 23.92 -40.24 36.42
CA TRP A 185 22.82 -39.54 35.75
C TRP A 185 23.27 -38.68 34.57
N VAL A 186 24.59 -38.50 34.40
CA VAL A 186 25.16 -37.47 33.53
C VAL A 186 25.81 -38.09 32.30
N VAL A 187 25.53 -37.50 31.13
CA VAL A 187 26.16 -37.81 29.86
C VAL A 187 27.19 -36.74 29.51
N LYS A 188 28.39 -37.19 29.15
CA LYS A 188 29.45 -36.36 28.57
C LYS A 188 29.20 -36.24 27.06
N HIS A 189 28.84 -35.05 26.61
CA HIS A 189 28.45 -34.83 25.22
C HIS A 189 29.61 -34.32 24.36
N SER A 190 29.58 -34.53 23.04
CA SER A 190 30.69 -34.21 22.13
C SER A 190 31.00 -32.71 22.03
N ASP A 191 30.06 -31.84 22.37
CA ASP A 191 30.26 -30.39 22.44
C ASP A 191 31.08 -29.94 23.67
N GLY A 192 31.45 -30.88 24.54
CA GLY A 192 32.22 -30.64 25.76
C GLY A 192 31.37 -30.28 26.98
N ASN A 193 30.03 -30.30 26.87
CA ASN A 193 29.11 -30.06 27.98
C ASN A 193 28.67 -31.35 28.66
N LEU A 194 28.08 -31.19 29.84
CA LEU A 194 27.44 -32.23 30.64
C LEU A 194 25.92 -32.03 30.58
N TYR A 195 25.20 -33.13 30.42
CA TYR A 195 23.73 -33.15 30.39
C TYR A 195 23.21 -34.27 31.26
N PHE A 196 22.10 -34.05 31.94
CA PHE A 196 21.34 -35.15 32.52
C PHE A 196 20.75 -36.03 31.43
N ASN A 197 20.65 -37.34 31.70
CA ASN A 197 20.03 -38.29 30.79
C ASN A 197 18.49 -38.34 30.99
N PRO A 198 17.67 -37.88 30.03
CA PRO A 198 16.21 -37.85 30.17
C PRO A 198 15.56 -39.24 30.34
N GLY A 199 16.27 -40.30 29.92
CA GLY A 199 15.80 -41.68 30.03
C GLY A 199 15.86 -42.28 31.44
N ILE A 200 16.44 -41.57 32.40
CA ILE A 200 16.51 -41.99 33.80
C ILE A 200 15.31 -41.40 34.57
N PRO A 201 14.40 -42.22 35.12
CA PRO A 201 13.23 -41.71 35.86
C PRO A 201 13.60 -40.79 37.04
N GLU A 202 14.69 -41.08 37.73
CA GLU A 202 15.18 -40.28 38.86
C GLU A 202 15.65 -38.88 38.43
N VAL A 203 16.16 -38.73 37.20
CA VAL A 203 16.48 -37.42 36.61
C VAL A 203 15.21 -36.63 36.35
N ARG A 204 14.17 -37.25 35.79
CA ARG A 204 12.89 -36.54 35.57
C ARG A 204 12.27 -36.12 36.90
N ARG A 205 12.32 -37.00 37.90
CA ARG A 205 11.87 -36.68 39.25
C ARG A 205 12.61 -35.50 39.86
N LEU A 206 13.94 -35.43 39.74
CA LEU A 206 14.73 -34.27 40.17
C LEU A 206 14.26 -32.95 39.53
N ILE A 207 13.91 -32.99 38.25
CA ILE A 207 13.43 -31.80 37.53
C ILE A 207 12.03 -31.41 38.02
N VAL A 208 11.14 -32.38 38.19
CA VAL A 208 9.80 -32.17 38.75
C VAL A 208 9.89 -31.59 40.16
N ASP A 209 10.70 -32.17 41.04
CA ASP A 209 10.89 -31.68 42.42
C ASP A 209 11.41 -30.23 42.43
N GLY A 210 12.34 -29.88 41.52
CA GLY A 210 12.80 -28.50 41.35
C GLY A 210 11.75 -27.52 40.85
N VAL A 211 10.83 -27.96 39.99
CA VAL A 211 9.70 -27.15 39.57
C VAL A 211 8.75 -26.91 40.75
N ILE A 212 8.46 -27.96 41.53
CA ILE A 212 7.55 -27.87 42.66
C ILE A 212 8.13 -27.01 43.79
N GLU A 213 9.44 -27.09 44.05
CA GLU A 213 10.12 -26.18 44.98
C GLU A 213 9.87 -24.71 44.60
N ILE A 214 9.91 -24.37 43.30
CA ILE A 214 9.61 -23.00 42.85
C ILE A 214 8.13 -22.67 43.05
N VAL A 215 7.23 -23.56 42.63
CA VAL A 215 5.77 -23.32 42.67
C VAL A 215 5.24 -23.22 44.10
N GLU A 216 5.82 -23.95 45.05
CA GLU A 216 5.40 -23.92 46.46
C GLU A 216 5.97 -22.71 47.21
N ASN A 217 7.19 -22.26 46.87
CA ASN A 217 7.88 -21.21 47.62
C ASN A 217 7.74 -19.79 47.04
N TYR A 218 7.40 -19.65 45.74
CA TYR A 218 7.37 -18.35 45.07
C TYR A 218 6.04 -18.13 44.34
N ASP A 219 5.56 -16.89 44.34
CA ASP A 219 4.32 -16.49 43.65
C ASP A 219 4.53 -16.27 42.14
N VAL A 220 5.10 -17.25 41.46
CA VAL A 220 5.32 -17.18 40.00
C VAL A 220 4.00 -17.34 39.24
N ASP A 221 3.87 -16.68 38.10
CA ASP A 221 2.68 -16.78 37.22
C ASP A 221 2.79 -17.95 36.22
N GLY A 222 4.01 -18.46 36.06
CA GLY A 222 4.23 -19.63 35.22
C GLY A 222 5.61 -20.28 35.37
N ILE A 223 5.69 -21.49 34.85
CA ILE A 223 6.89 -22.27 34.64
C ILE A 223 7.14 -22.34 33.13
N HIS A 224 8.37 -22.06 32.74
CA HIS A 224 8.76 -22.01 31.33
C HIS A 224 9.95 -22.92 31.04
N PHE A 225 9.84 -23.83 30.07
CA PHE A 225 11.00 -24.49 29.47
C PHE A 225 11.34 -23.90 28.11
N ASP A 226 12.63 -23.79 27.79
CA ASP A 226 13.11 -23.40 26.46
C ASP A 226 13.25 -24.61 25.52
N ASP A 227 14.07 -24.47 24.48
CA ASP A 227 14.21 -25.43 23.37
C ASP A 227 15.19 -26.57 23.65
N TYR A 228 15.82 -26.60 24.82
CA TYR A 228 16.88 -27.58 25.12
C TYR A 228 16.35 -28.83 25.82
N PHE A 229 16.11 -29.86 25.02
CA PHE A 229 15.80 -31.23 25.48
C PHE A 229 17.06 -32.11 25.39
N TYR A 230 17.09 -33.08 24.49
CA TYR A 230 18.36 -33.68 24.09
C TYR A 230 19.17 -32.66 23.28
N PRO A 231 20.51 -32.61 23.42
CA PRO A 231 21.34 -31.64 22.72
C PRO A 231 21.39 -31.87 21.20
N ASP A 232 21.42 -33.13 20.77
CA ASP A 232 21.27 -33.57 19.38
C ASP A 232 20.99 -35.09 19.33
N SER A 233 21.02 -35.69 18.14
CA SER A 233 20.79 -37.14 17.96
C SER A 233 21.93 -38.03 18.49
N ASN A 234 23.13 -37.49 18.69
CA ASN A 234 24.34 -38.19 19.13
C ASN A 234 24.49 -38.16 20.66
N PHE A 235 23.51 -38.73 21.35
CA PHE A 235 23.51 -38.83 22.81
C PHE A 235 23.89 -40.23 23.29
N ASN A 236 24.80 -40.34 24.27
CA ASN A 236 25.29 -41.63 24.77
C ASN A 236 24.41 -42.17 25.91
N ASP A 237 23.28 -42.78 25.55
CA ASP A 237 22.28 -43.34 26.48
C ASP A 237 21.98 -44.82 26.24
N ALA A 238 22.84 -45.56 25.52
CA ALA A 238 22.58 -46.95 25.14
C ALA A 238 22.28 -47.89 26.33
N ASP A 239 23.03 -47.74 27.43
CA ASP A 239 22.80 -48.52 28.65
C ASP A 239 21.48 -48.13 29.34
N THR A 240 21.12 -46.85 29.29
CA THR A 240 19.84 -46.35 29.83
C THR A 240 18.67 -46.83 28.99
N TYR A 241 18.80 -46.78 27.66
CA TYR A 241 17.85 -47.33 26.70
C TYR A 241 17.61 -48.82 26.96
N LYS A 242 18.68 -49.62 27.10
CA LYS A 242 18.56 -51.05 27.41
C LYS A 242 17.86 -51.31 28.74
N LYS A 243 18.11 -50.47 29.75
CA LYS A 243 17.56 -50.63 31.10
C LYS A 243 16.09 -50.22 31.21
N TYR A 244 15.70 -49.11 30.59
CA TYR A 244 14.40 -48.48 30.83
C TYR A 244 13.42 -48.54 29.64
N ASN A 245 13.82 -49.08 28.47
CA ASN A 245 12.91 -49.29 27.33
C ASN A 245 12.05 -50.56 27.49
N THR A 246 11.17 -50.57 28.48
CA THR A 246 10.29 -51.72 28.78
C THR A 246 9.22 -51.98 27.73
N LEU A 247 8.91 -50.97 26.89
CA LEU A 247 7.90 -51.03 25.83
C LEU A 247 8.49 -51.38 24.46
N ASN A 248 9.78 -51.73 24.37
CA ASN A 248 10.47 -52.11 23.13
C ASN A 248 10.30 -51.09 21.98
N ARG A 249 10.26 -49.80 22.29
CA ARG A 249 10.19 -48.72 21.29
C ARG A 249 11.53 -48.57 20.57
N ASN A 250 11.54 -48.06 19.34
CA ASN A 250 12.82 -47.67 18.74
C ASN A 250 13.44 -46.49 19.50
N LEU A 251 14.75 -46.27 19.32
CA LEU A 251 15.49 -45.27 20.09
C LEU A 251 14.91 -43.85 19.97
N GLY A 252 14.47 -43.45 18.77
CA GLY A 252 13.90 -42.12 18.55
C GLY A 252 12.57 -41.92 19.28
N ASP A 253 11.67 -42.89 19.18
CA ASP A 253 10.39 -42.86 19.90
C ASP A 253 10.61 -42.93 21.40
N TRP A 254 11.52 -43.78 21.88
CA TRP A 254 11.86 -43.87 23.29
C TRP A 254 12.39 -42.53 23.86
N ARG A 255 13.27 -41.84 23.13
CA ARG A 255 13.77 -40.52 23.53
C ARG A 255 12.67 -39.46 23.57
N ARG A 256 11.79 -39.43 22.56
CA ARG A 256 10.61 -38.54 22.58
C ARG A 256 9.70 -38.84 23.77
N ASP A 257 9.45 -40.11 24.05
CA ASP A 257 8.62 -40.50 25.18
C ASP A 257 9.23 -40.14 26.54
N ASN A 258 10.55 -40.15 26.68
CA ASN A 258 11.21 -39.66 27.89
C ASN A 258 10.96 -38.16 28.11
N VAL A 259 11.02 -37.38 27.04
CA VAL A 259 10.69 -35.94 27.08
C VAL A 259 9.22 -35.73 27.37
N ASN A 260 8.33 -36.43 26.65
CA ASN A 260 6.88 -36.37 26.86
C ASN A 260 6.49 -36.74 28.29
N SER A 261 7.19 -37.72 28.88
CA SER A 261 7.00 -38.13 30.27
C SER A 261 7.38 -37.00 31.23
N LEU A 262 8.52 -36.32 31.03
CA LEU A 262 8.87 -35.16 31.86
C LEU A 262 7.81 -34.06 31.76
N VAL A 263 7.40 -33.70 30.55
CA VAL A 263 6.39 -32.64 30.31
C VAL A 263 5.08 -32.99 31.02
N LYS A 264 4.63 -34.24 30.89
CA LYS A 264 3.43 -34.71 31.59
C LYS A 264 3.61 -34.69 33.11
N GLU A 265 4.71 -35.24 33.62
CA GLU A 265 5.00 -35.33 35.05
C GLU A 265 5.06 -33.92 35.70
N VAL A 266 5.63 -32.93 35.01
CA VAL A 266 5.64 -31.52 35.44
C VAL A 266 4.23 -30.93 35.45
N SER A 267 3.48 -31.09 34.36
CA SER A 267 2.09 -30.60 34.24
C SER A 267 1.20 -31.16 35.36
N ASP A 268 1.25 -32.48 35.57
CA ASP A 268 0.50 -33.16 36.62
C ASP A 268 0.92 -32.67 38.01
N ALA A 269 2.22 -32.49 38.25
CA ALA A 269 2.74 -32.07 39.55
C ALA A 269 2.34 -30.63 39.88
N ILE A 270 2.42 -29.69 38.92
CA ILE A 270 1.95 -28.31 39.11
C ILE A 270 0.46 -28.31 39.46
N LYS A 271 -0.36 -29.04 38.70
CA LYS A 271 -1.80 -29.18 38.98
C LYS A 271 -2.07 -29.77 40.37
N ALA A 272 -1.25 -30.72 40.82
CA ALA A 272 -1.38 -31.35 42.13
C ALA A 272 -1.10 -30.40 43.31
N THR A 273 -0.36 -29.30 43.10
CA THR A 273 -0.17 -28.25 44.13
C THR A 273 -1.46 -27.48 44.45
N GLY A 274 -2.46 -27.54 43.57
CA GLY A 274 -3.69 -26.75 43.67
C GLY A 274 -3.55 -25.29 43.23
N ARG A 275 -2.35 -24.84 42.81
CA ARG A 275 -2.14 -23.49 42.27
C ARG A 275 -2.61 -23.41 40.82
N THR A 276 -3.88 -23.07 40.62
CA THR A 276 -4.51 -23.02 39.29
C THR A 276 -4.10 -21.82 38.44
N ASN A 277 -3.42 -20.83 39.02
CA ASN A 277 -2.93 -19.63 38.33
C ASN A 277 -1.54 -19.81 37.70
N VAL A 278 -0.81 -20.88 38.03
CA VAL A 278 0.54 -21.12 37.51
C VAL A 278 0.46 -21.87 36.18
N ARG A 279 0.79 -21.20 35.08
CA ARG A 279 0.82 -21.82 33.74
C ARG A 279 2.11 -22.57 33.49
N PHE A 280 2.05 -23.70 32.80
CA PHE A 280 3.21 -24.40 32.29
C PHE A 280 3.28 -24.27 30.78
N GLY A 281 4.38 -23.73 30.25
CA GLY A 281 4.58 -23.69 28.81
C GLY A 281 6.02 -23.87 28.37
N ILE A 282 6.15 -24.08 27.07
CA ILE A 282 7.41 -24.51 26.45
C ILE A 282 7.66 -23.68 25.18
N SER A 283 8.90 -23.22 25.03
CA SER A 283 9.40 -22.55 23.82
C SER A 283 10.27 -23.49 22.98
N PRO A 284 9.70 -24.33 22.11
CA PRO A 284 10.49 -25.24 21.27
C PRO A 284 11.14 -24.49 20.10
N PHE A 285 12.09 -25.16 19.45
CA PHE A 285 12.58 -24.75 18.14
C PHE A 285 11.43 -24.60 17.14
N GLY A 286 11.47 -23.55 16.31
CA GLY A 286 10.33 -23.16 15.48
C GLY A 286 9.87 -24.16 14.42
N ILE A 287 10.71 -25.14 14.05
CA ILE A 287 10.35 -26.24 13.14
C ILE A 287 10.23 -27.54 13.93
N TRP A 288 9.01 -28.08 14.03
CA TRP A 288 8.76 -29.40 14.60
C TRP A 288 9.32 -30.51 13.69
N ALA A 289 8.82 -30.58 12.45
CA ALA A 289 9.33 -31.43 11.39
C ALA A 289 9.10 -30.77 10.03
N ASN A 290 9.95 -31.10 9.05
CA ASN A 290 9.76 -30.70 7.66
C ASN A 290 8.76 -31.65 6.99
N LYS A 291 7.89 -31.11 6.12
CA LYS A 291 6.89 -31.87 5.36
C LYS A 291 7.49 -33.04 4.57
N ALA A 292 8.73 -32.87 4.08
CA ALA A 292 9.46 -33.90 3.35
C ALA A 292 9.91 -35.09 4.24
N SER A 293 10.11 -34.87 5.55
CA SER A 293 10.48 -35.92 6.51
C SER A 293 9.27 -36.50 7.22
N ASN A 294 8.24 -35.69 7.46
CA ASN A 294 6.99 -36.09 8.11
C ASN A 294 5.82 -35.37 7.42
N PRO A 295 4.80 -36.07 6.89
CA PRO A 295 3.67 -35.44 6.20
C PRO A 295 2.89 -34.40 7.00
N ALA A 296 2.91 -34.50 8.34
CA ALA A 296 2.29 -33.51 9.22
C ALA A 296 3.15 -32.24 9.43
N GLY A 297 4.39 -32.24 8.94
CA GLY A 297 5.36 -31.16 9.12
C GLY A 297 5.07 -29.91 8.28
N SER A 298 5.77 -28.84 8.61
CA SER A 298 5.70 -27.55 7.91
C SER A 298 6.40 -27.60 6.56
N ASP A 299 6.00 -26.74 5.62
CA ASP A 299 6.67 -26.57 4.32
C ASP A 299 8.02 -25.83 4.47
N THR A 300 8.97 -26.54 5.09
CA THR A 300 10.30 -26.05 5.47
C THR A 300 11.37 -27.09 5.17
N LYS A 301 12.64 -26.68 5.29
CA LYS A 301 13.82 -27.51 4.99
C LYS A 301 14.91 -27.41 6.08
N GLY A 302 14.55 -26.90 7.26
CA GLY A 302 15.49 -26.61 8.35
C GLY A 302 15.75 -27.78 9.31
N LEU A 303 16.43 -27.49 10.42
CA LEU A 303 16.58 -28.41 11.55
C LEU A 303 15.20 -28.78 12.13
N GLN A 304 15.03 -30.00 12.64
CA GLN A 304 13.73 -30.54 13.04
C GLN A 304 13.75 -30.99 14.49
N SER A 305 13.02 -30.29 15.36
CA SER A 305 13.05 -30.56 16.81
C SER A 305 12.60 -31.97 17.17
N TYR A 306 11.66 -32.54 16.39
CA TYR A 306 11.14 -33.90 16.55
C TYR A 306 12.24 -34.98 16.43
N TYR A 307 13.27 -34.73 15.62
CA TYR A 307 14.35 -35.69 15.35
C TYR A 307 15.67 -35.34 16.04
N SER A 308 16.03 -34.06 16.14
CA SER A 308 17.31 -33.64 16.71
C SER A 308 17.28 -33.53 18.23
N HIS A 309 16.23 -32.91 18.79
CA HIS A 309 16.10 -32.66 20.22
C HIS A 309 15.12 -33.64 20.90
N TYR A 310 14.44 -34.45 20.09
CA TYR A 310 13.36 -35.36 20.51
C TYR A 310 12.22 -34.62 21.23
N ALA A 311 11.93 -33.40 20.77
CA ALA A 311 10.87 -32.54 21.27
C ALA A 311 9.61 -32.73 20.41
N ASP A 312 8.63 -33.49 20.91
CA ASP A 312 7.40 -33.75 20.18
C ASP A 312 6.28 -32.77 20.54
N SER A 313 6.42 -31.54 20.07
CA SER A 313 5.50 -30.45 20.42
C SER A 313 4.05 -30.70 19.98
N LEU A 314 3.82 -31.38 18.86
CA LEU A 314 2.45 -31.77 18.48
C LEU A 314 1.83 -32.74 19.48
N TYR A 315 2.61 -33.68 20.03
CA TYR A 315 2.11 -34.56 21.08
C TYR A 315 1.71 -33.78 22.33
N TRP A 316 2.50 -32.79 22.75
CA TRP A 316 2.18 -31.95 23.91
C TRP A 316 0.89 -31.16 23.71
N ILE A 317 0.70 -30.58 22.52
CA ILE A 317 -0.49 -29.81 22.14
C ILE A 317 -1.72 -30.72 22.08
N ASN A 318 -1.66 -31.82 21.34
CA ASN A 318 -2.79 -32.72 21.13
C ASN A 318 -3.29 -33.40 22.42
N ASN A 319 -2.43 -33.48 23.44
CA ASN A 319 -2.76 -34.06 24.74
C ASN A 319 -2.95 -33.01 25.84
N ASN A 320 -2.94 -31.70 25.51
CA ASN A 320 -3.05 -30.58 26.45
C ASN A 320 -2.12 -30.72 27.67
N LEU A 321 -0.86 -31.09 27.43
CA LEU A 321 0.14 -31.28 28.49
C LEU A 321 0.74 -29.96 28.99
N ILE A 322 0.57 -28.90 28.21
CA ILE A 322 1.07 -27.55 28.47
C ILE A 322 -0.10 -26.57 28.30
N ASP A 323 -0.04 -25.45 28.99
CA ASP A 323 -1.04 -24.38 28.91
C ASP A 323 -0.75 -23.42 27.74
N TYR A 324 0.53 -23.24 27.38
CA TYR A 324 0.93 -22.49 26.19
C TYR A 324 2.13 -23.11 25.47
N ILE A 325 2.19 -22.90 24.16
CA ILE A 325 3.34 -23.20 23.30
C ILE A 325 3.90 -21.90 22.70
N LEU A 326 5.23 -21.80 22.64
CA LEU A 326 5.93 -20.60 22.20
C LEU A 326 7.02 -20.94 21.16
N PRO A 327 6.68 -21.31 19.92
CA PRO A 327 7.69 -21.63 18.91
C PRO A 327 8.63 -20.45 18.60
N GLN A 328 9.93 -20.74 18.54
CA GLN A 328 10.99 -19.78 18.21
C GLN A 328 11.06 -19.55 16.70
N LEU A 329 10.24 -18.64 16.16
CA LEU A 329 10.20 -18.30 14.74
C LEU A 329 11.25 -17.25 14.38
N TYR A 330 12.52 -17.65 14.46
CA TYR A 330 13.68 -16.76 14.32
C TYR A 330 14.15 -16.57 12.87
N TRP A 331 13.21 -16.54 11.92
CA TRP A 331 13.47 -16.33 10.49
C TRP A 331 12.63 -15.16 9.98
N ASN A 332 13.01 -14.59 8.83
CA ASN A 332 12.26 -13.50 8.21
C ASN A 332 11.14 -14.04 7.32
N ILE A 333 10.10 -13.23 7.09
CA ILE A 333 9.03 -13.48 6.13
C ILE A 333 9.65 -13.62 4.74
N GLY A 334 9.24 -14.66 4.00
CA GLY A 334 9.75 -15.00 2.67
C GLY A 334 11.06 -15.80 2.65
N TYR A 335 11.59 -16.22 3.80
CA TYR A 335 12.82 -17.01 3.84
C TYR A 335 12.64 -18.41 3.27
N SER A 336 13.37 -18.74 2.19
CA SER A 336 13.14 -19.95 1.39
C SER A 336 13.32 -21.31 2.11
N ILE A 337 14.00 -21.34 3.26
CA ILE A 337 14.24 -22.57 4.05
C ILE A 337 13.23 -22.72 5.20
N ALA A 338 12.85 -21.61 5.82
CA ALA A 338 12.06 -21.57 7.05
C ALA A 338 11.27 -20.25 7.10
N ASP A 339 10.33 -20.10 6.18
CA ASP A 339 9.54 -18.88 6.05
C ASP A 339 8.71 -18.62 7.31
N TYR A 340 8.84 -17.42 7.87
CA TYR A 340 8.11 -17.00 9.06
C TYR A 340 6.59 -17.17 8.90
N GLU A 341 6.03 -16.69 7.79
CA GLU A 341 4.58 -16.69 7.56
C GLU A 341 4.04 -18.13 7.49
N LYS A 342 4.71 -18.99 6.71
CA LYS A 342 4.35 -20.40 6.61
C LYS A 342 4.42 -21.13 7.95
N LEU A 343 5.41 -20.81 8.77
CA LEU A 343 5.55 -21.40 10.10
C LEU A 343 4.47 -20.90 11.05
N ALA A 344 4.17 -19.59 11.06
CA ALA A 344 3.09 -19.03 11.88
C ALA A 344 1.75 -19.71 11.55
N ILE A 345 1.37 -19.79 10.27
CA ILE A 345 0.16 -20.48 9.81
C ILE A 345 0.18 -21.97 10.20
N TRP A 346 1.33 -22.64 10.12
CA TRP A 346 1.43 -24.04 10.51
C TRP A 346 1.18 -24.23 12.02
N TRP A 347 1.75 -23.37 12.86
CA TRP A 347 1.55 -23.41 14.31
C TRP A 347 0.12 -23.05 14.72
N GLU A 348 -0.52 -22.11 14.04
CA GLU A 348 -1.95 -21.83 14.24
C GLU A 348 -2.80 -23.08 14.01
N ASN A 349 -2.54 -23.79 12.90
CA ASN A 349 -3.24 -25.02 12.59
C ASN A 349 -2.95 -26.13 13.62
N ALA A 350 -1.73 -26.18 14.17
CA ALA A 350 -1.36 -27.13 15.21
C ALA A 350 -2.17 -26.93 16.50
N VAL A 351 -2.47 -25.69 16.90
CA VAL A 351 -3.21 -25.39 18.14
C VAL A 351 -4.72 -25.24 17.95
N LYS A 352 -5.21 -25.10 16.70
CA LYS A 352 -6.60 -24.72 16.36
C LYS A 352 -7.71 -25.48 17.11
N ASN A 353 -7.47 -26.76 17.42
CA ASN A 353 -8.43 -27.63 18.10
C ASN A 353 -7.99 -28.03 19.53
N SER A 354 -7.06 -27.29 20.12
CA SER A 354 -6.54 -27.51 21.47
C SER A 354 -6.90 -26.34 22.39
N SER A 355 -6.71 -26.51 23.70
CA SER A 355 -6.81 -25.41 24.67
C SER A 355 -5.46 -24.71 24.90
N VAL A 356 -4.43 -25.05 24.13
CA VAL A 356 -3.07 -24.53 24.29
C VAL A 356 -2.97 -23.17 23.63
N ASP A 357 -2.61 -22.15 24.40
CA ASP A 357 -2.35 -20.81 23.85
C ASP A 357 -1.10 -20.82 22.96
N LEU A 358 -1.18 -20.15 21.81
CA LEU A 358 -0.04 -19.95 20.92
C LEU A 358 0.53 -18.54 21.08
N TYR A 359 1.78 -18.47 21.50
CA TYR A 359 2.59 -17.25 21.49
C TYR A 359 3.74 -17.40 20.48
N ILE A 360 4.22 -16.32 19.86
CA ILE A 360 5.32 -16.42 18.89
C ILE A 360 6.61 -15.84 19.46
N GLY A 361 7.71 -16.57 19.33
CA GLY A 361 9.05 -16.11 19.69
C GLY A 361 9.69 -15.31 18.55
N HIS A 362 10.12 -14.07 18.84
CA HIS A 362 10.74 -13.17 17.86
C HIS A 362 12.25 -12.98 18.11
N ALA A 363 13.03 -13.00 17.03
CA ALA A 363 14.48 -12.83 17.07
C ALA A 363 14.90 -11.36 17.09
N ALA A 364 14.56 -10.62 18.15
CA ALA A 364 14.95 -9.21 18.30
C ALA A 364 16.47 -9.01 18.18
N TYR A 365 17.27 -9.97 18.65
CA TYR A 365 18.74 -9.97 18.51
C TYR A 365 19.27 -9.94 17.07
N LYS A 366 18.48 -10.38 16.07
CA LYS A 366 18.90 -10.34 14.66
C LYS A 366 18.73 -8.97 14.03
N SER A 367 17.85 -8.13 14.58
CA SER A 367 17.52 -6.81 14.02
C SER A 367 18.72 -5.83 13.93
N ASN A 368 19.85 -6.16 14.57
CA ASN A 368 21.07 -5.34 14.57
C ASN A 368 22.01 -5.68 13.41
N ASP A 369 21.48 -6.26 12.34
CA ASP A 369 22.25 -6.49 11.12
C ASP A 369 22.70 -5.15 10.54
N SER A 370 23.98 -5.04 10.22
CA SER A 370 24.58 -3.81 9.69
C SER A 370 24.49 -3.72 8.17
N ASP A 371 24.16 -4.82 7.49
CA ASP A 371 23.95 -4.86 6.04
C ASP A 371 22.56 -4.35 5.68
N SER A 372 22.48 -3.20 5.00
CA SER A 372 21.20 -2.60 4.60
C SER A 372 20.40 -3.40 3.57
N SER A 373 20.98 -4.46 3.00
CA SER A 373 20.27 -5.43 2.15
C SER A 373 19.70 -6.61 2.92
N SER A 374 20.11 -6.80 4.18
CA SER A 374 19.58 -7.85 5.03
C SER A 374 18.12 -7.55 5.36
N PRO A 375 17.23 -8.56 5.34
CA PRO A 375 15.86 -8.39 5.84
C PRO A 375 15.85 -8.00 7.32
N TRP A 376 16.93 -8.29 8.06
CA TRP A 376 17.06 -7.95 9.47
C TRP A 376 17.61 -6.55 9.72
N TYR A 377 17.85 -5.74 8.69
CA TYR A 377 18.30 -4.36 8.86
C TYR A 377 17.20 -3.46 9.44
N GLY A 378 17.49 -2.80 10.56
CA GLY A 378 16.58 -1.83 11.18
C GLY A 378 15.47 -2.48 12.00
N THR A 379 14.22 -2.04 11.80
CA THR A 379 13.05 -2.47 12.59
C THR A 379 11.96 -3.14 11.74
N SER A 380 11.99 -2.95 10.43
CA SER A 380 10.89 -3.26 9.52
C SER A 380 10.43 -4.71 9.58
N GLU A 381 11.35 -5.67 9.69
CA GLU A 381 10.97 -7.08 9.72
C GLU A 381 10.25 -7.47 11.02
N ILE A 382 10.68 -6.98 12.18
CA ILE A 382 9.96 -7.21 13.44
C ILE A 382 8.58 -6.54 13.41
N GLU A 383 8.48 -5.33 12.85
CA GLU A 383 7.19 -4.64 12.69
C GLU A 383 6.22 -5.43 11.81
N ARG A 384 6.70 -5.95 10.67
CA ARG A 384 5.90 -6.80 9.77
C ARG A 384 5.41 -8.05 10.46
N GLN A 385 6.29 -8.76 11.18
CA GLN A 385 5.93 -9.97 11.92
C GLN A 385 4.89 -9.71 13.00
N LEU A 386 5.06 -8.65 13.79
CA LEU A 386 4.09 -8.29 14.85
C LEU A 386 2.73 -7.92 14.26
N ARG A 387 2.68 -7.13 13.18
CA ARG A 387 1.42 -6.78 12.50
C ARG A 387 0.75 -7.98 11.86
N MET A 388 1.53 -8.89 11.26
CA MET A 388 1.01 -10.12 10.69
C MET A 388 0.35 -10.99 11.77
N ASN A 389 1.00 -11.15 12.93
CA ASN A 389 0.44 -11.91 14.05
C ASN A 389 -0.84 -11.26 14.62
N GLU A 390 -0.96 -9.94 14.56
CA GLU A 390 -2.14 -9.18 15.03
C GLU A 390 -3.38 -9.43 14.18
N ALA A 391 -3.22 -9.70 12.89
CA ALA A 391 -4.33 -10.08 12.01
C ALA A 391 -4.90 -11.47 12.36
N SER A 392 -4.20 -12.28 13.15
CA SER A 392 -4.65 -13.61 13.57
C SER A 392 -5.43 -13.57 14.87
N SER A 393 -6.61 -14.19 14.88
CA SER A 393 -7.36 -14.43 16.11
C SER A 393 -6.85 -15.63 16.92
N ILE A 394 -5.95 -16.46 16.35
CA ILE A 394 -5.41 -17.68 16.98
C ILE A 394 -4.13 -17.37 17.76
N ILE A 395 -3.23 -16.55 17.19
CA ILE A 395 -2.01 -16.13 17.87
C ILE A 395 -2.39 -15.17 19.02
N LYS A 396 -2.07 -15.57 20.26
CA LYS A 396 -2.46 -14.85 21.49
C LYS A 396 -1.38 -13.92 22.03
N GLY A 397 -0.21 -13.88 21.40
CA GLY A 397 0.88 -13.06 21.90
C GLY A 397 2.22 -13.21 21.20
N SER A 398 3.17 -12.41 21.63
CA SER A 398 4.51 -12.29 21.08
C SER A 398 5.53 -12.12 22.20
N VAL A 399 6.65 -12.83 22.10
CA VAL A 399 7.72 -12.82 23.09
C VAL A 399 9.06 -12.52 22.41
N LEU A 400 9.79 -11.51 22.89
CA LEU A 400 10.98 -11.00 22.23
C LEU A 400 12.26 -11.50 22.91
N PHE A 401 13.16 -12.10 22.10
CA PHE A 401 14.47 -12.57 22.56
C PHE A 401 15.57 -11.58 22.11
N THR A 402 16.19 -10.78 22.99
CA THR A 402 16.08 -10.69 24.47
C THR A 402 16.06 -9.25 24.98
N TYR A 403 15.91 -9.06 26.31
CA TYR A 403 15.98 -7.76 26.99
C TYR A 403 17.19 -6.91 26.57
N ASN A 404 18.44 -7.41 26.63
CA ASN A 404 19.60 -6.57 26.36
C ASN A 404 19.66 -6.11 24.90
N GLU A 405 19.19 -6.92 23.96
CA GLU A 405 19.17 -6.54 22.54
C GLU A 405 18.11 -5.49 22.26
N MET A 406 16.96 -5.60 22.91
CA MET A 406 15.93 -4.58 22.92
C MET A 406 16.44 -3.27 23.56
N ALA A 407 17.04 -3.33 24.76
CA ALA A 407 17.52 -2.17 25.50
C ALA A 407 18.68 -1.42 24.81
N LYS A 408 19.51 -2.10 24.02
CA LYS A 408 20.58 -1.48 23.19
C LYS A 408 20.04 -0.85 21.90
N ARG A 409 18.77 -1.08 21.55
CA ARG A 409 18.12 -0.63 20.31
C ARG A 409 16.93 0.28 20.61
N PRO A 410 17.16 1.58 20.86
CA PRO A 410 16.08 2.53 21.12
C PRO A 410 15.08 2.65 19.96
N ASP A 411 15.54 2.48 18.72
CA ASP A 411 14.70 2.44 17.52
C ASP A 411 13.76 1.23 17.50
N LEU A 412 14.27 0.03 17.77
CA LEU A 412 13.45 -1.17 17.88
C LEU A 412 12.48 -1.09 19.07
N THR A 413 12.98 -0.63 20.21
CA THR A 413 12.17 -0.38 21.41
C THR A 413 10.99 0.54 21.09
N TYR A 414 11.26 1.64 20.38
CA TYR A 414 10.24 2.59 19.97
C TYR A 414 9.21 1.95 19.04
N SER A 415 9.64 1.18 18.03
CA SER A 415 8.74 0.50 17.09
C SER A 415 7.83 -0.51 17.79
N VAL A 416 8.39 -1.36 18.65
CA VAL A 416 7.63 -2.37 19.39
C VAL A 416 6.64 -1.69 20.36
N LYS A 417 7.09 -0.65 21.09
CA LYS A 417 6.22 0.12 21.98
C LYS A 417 5.07 0.78 21.19
N SER A 418 5.35 1.36 20.02
CA SER A 418 4.33 2.00 19.19
C SER A 418 3.25 1.01 18.75
N ILE A 419 3.64 -0.23 18.41
CA ILE A 419 2.70 -1.31 18.09
C ILE A 419 1.88 -1.71 19.31
N PHE A 420 2.52 -1.97 20.46
CA PHE A 420 1.82 -2.33 21.69
C PHE A 420 0.88 -1.23 22.19
N ASP A 421 1.29 0.04 22.07
CA ASP A 421 0.44 1.18 22.41
C ASP A 421 -0.78 1.26 21.47
N ALA A 422 -0.59 1.07 20.16
CA ALA A 422 -1.71 1.01 19.21
C ALA A 422 -2.70 -0.11 19.55
N ARG A 423 -2.20 -1.29 19.97
CA ARG A 423 -3.04 -2.42 20.43
C ARG A 423 -3.80 -2.10 21.72
N ASP A 424 -3.25 -1.26 22.58
CA ASP A 424 -3.93 -0.74 23.77
C ASP A 424 -4.94 0.38 23.44
N GLY A 425 -5.15 0.70 22.15
CA GLY A 425 -5.98 1.82 21.71
C GLY A 425 -5.36 3.19 21.99
N LYS A 426 -4.06 3.25 22.30
CA LYS A 426 -3.33 4.51 22.44
C LYS A 426 -2.91 5.01 21.06
N LEU A 427 -2.72 6.31 20.95
CA LEU A 427 -2.26 6.90 19.69
C LEU A 427 -0.85 6.42 19.37
N PRO A 428 -0.56 6.05 18.10
CA PRO A 428 0.74 5.54 17.71
C PRO A 428 1.82 6.63 17.92
N LEU A 429 2.93 6.23 18.54
CA LEU A 429 4.11 7.09 18.66
C LEU A 429 4.67 7.33 17.26
N ARG A 430 4.78 8.60 16.84
CA ARG A 430 5.36 8.99 15.54
C ARG A 430 6.50 10.00 15.72
N LYS A 431 7.61 9.76 15.03
CA LYS A 431 8.74 10.71 15.00
C LYS A 431 8.39 11.96 14.21
N LEU A 432 8.96 13.10 14.62
CA LEU A 432 8.81 14.36 13.90
C LEU A 432 9.53 14.28 12.55
N LYS A 433 8.78 14.43 11.45
CA LYS A 433 9.30 14.41 10.09
C LYS A 433 8.56 15.40 9.19
N ILE A 434 9.31 16.15 8.39
CA ILE A 434 8.79 16.94 7.27
C ILE A 434 8.94 16.09 6.01
N THR A 435 7.85 15.84 5.29
CA THR A 435 7.84 14.99 4.10
C THR A 435 7.57 15.78 2.83
N ARG A 436 6.93 16.95 2.94
CA ARG A 436 6.77 17.91 1.84
C ARG A 436 7.18 19.33 2.28
N PRO A 437 8.15 19.98 1.62
CA PRO A 437 9.05 19.37 0.62
C PRO A 437 10.00 18.39 1.30
N SER A 438 10.39 17.31 0.60
CA SER A 438 11.33 16.30 1.14
C SER A 438 12.78 16.81 1.21
N SER A 439 13.06 17.98 0.63
CA SER A 439 14.37 18.64 0.64
C SER A 439 14.18 20.15 0.52
N ASN A 440 15.28 20.91 0.61
CA ASN A 440 15.23 22.34 0.31
C ASN A 440 14.91 22.57 -1.18
N ILE A 441 14.10 23.58 -1.48
CA ILE A 441 13.60 23.85 -2.85
C ILE A 441 13.70 25.34 -3.23
N THR A 442 13.53 25.63 -4.53
CA THR A 442 13.38 26.98 -5.07
C THR A 442 12.10 27.09 -5.88
N THR A 443 11.30 28.15 -5.67
CA THR A 443 10.00 28.34 -6.34
C THR A 443 9.74 29.81 -6.69
N SER A 444 8.73 30.09 -7.51
CA SER A 444 8.17 31.45 -7.70
C SER A 444 6.85 31.66 -6.96
N LEU A 445 6.29 30.60 -6.35
CA LEU A 445 5.03 30.63 -5.62
C LEU A 445 5.12 31.58 -4.42
N LYS A 446 4.00 32.25 -4.12
CA LYS A 446 3.87 33.15 -2.95
C LYS A 446 3.55 32.40 -1.65
N SER A 447 3.18 31.13 -1.76
CA SER A 447 2.87 30.24 -0.65
C SER A 447 3.28 28.81 -1.00
N PHE A 448 3.48 27.97 0.01
CA PHE A 448 3.80 26.56 -0.16
C PHE A 448 3.18 25.72 0.95
N TYR A 449 2.68 24.54 0.62
CA TYR A 449 2.04 23.61 1.54
C TYR A 449 3.07 22.62 2.10
N LEU A 450 3.32 22.74 3.41
CA LEU A 450 4.19 21.83 4.15
C LEU A 450 3.36 20.66 4.68
N ASN A 451 3.87 19.43 4.65
CA ASN A 451 3.23 18.31 5.35
C ASN A 451 4.25 17.38 6.03
N GLY A 452 3.76 16.55 6.94
CA GLY A 452 4.59 15.65 7.72
C GLY A 452 3.85 14.92 8.82
N SER A 453 4.61 14.24 9.67
CA SER A 453 4.12 13.48 10.82
C SER A 453 4.82 13.89 12.10
N SER A 454 4.12 13.77 13.22
CA SER A 454 4.66 14.00 14.57
C SER A 454 3.84 13.23 15.60
N ASP A 455 4.34 13.10 16.83
CA ASP A 455 3.67 12.35 17.90
C ASP A 455 2.34 13.02 18.26
N ALA A 456 1.23 12.30 18.12
CA ALA A 456 -0.13 12.82 18.35
C ALA A 456 -0.36 13.31 19.78
N SER A 457 0.33 12.74 20.75
CA SER A 457 0.14 13.03 22.18
C SER A 457 0.87 14.30 22.65
N LEU A 458 1.79 14.82 21.85
CA LEU A 458 2.67 15.95 22.23
C LEU A 458 2.39 17.19 21.37
N PRO A 459 2.54 18.41 21.91
CA PRO A 459 2.37 19.64 21.14
C PRO A 459 3.48 19.79 20.09
N LEU A 460 3.10 20.10 18.86
CA LEU A 460 4.01 20.40 17.75
C LEU A 460 4.07 21.90 17.53
N TYR A 461 5.27 22.45 17.33
CA TYR A 461 5.46 23.87 17.05
C TYR A 461 6.16 24.10 15.70
N LEU A 462 5.69 25.08 14.93
CA LEU A 462 6.33 25.61 13.73
C LEU A 462 6.85 27.02 14.02
N ASN A 463 8.17 27.21 13.97
CA ASN A 463 8.85 28.47 14.30
C ASN A 463 8.40 29.03 15.68
N GLY A 464 8.23 28.13 16.66
CA GLY A 464 7.78 28.45 18.01
C GLY A 464 6.27 28.66 18.19
N LYS A 465 5.46 28.56 17.13
CA LYS A 465 4.00 28.65 17.20
C LYS A 465 3.35 27.28 17.15
N LEU A 466 2.36 27.03 18.01
CA LEU A 466 1.63 25.76 18.07
C LEU A 466 0.98 25.43 16.71
N VAL A 467 1.05 24.17 16.30
CA VAL A 467 0.35 23.62 15.13
C VAL A 467 -0.94 22.96 15.61
N GLU A 468 -2.08 23.61 15.35
CA GLU A 468 -3.39 23.19 15.88
C GLU A 468 -4.09 22.12 15.03
N ASN A 469 -3.99 22.19 13.69
CA ASN A 469 -4.75 21.33 12.77
C ASN A 469 -4.00 20.05 12.40
N ARG A 470 -3.89 19.15 13.37
CA ARG A 470 -3.29 17.83 13.21
C ARG A 470 -4.35 16.74 13.20
N SER A 471 -4.12 15.68 12.43
CA SER A 471 -4.98 14.50 12.49
C SER A 471 -4.85 13.79 13.84
N PRO A 472 -5.83 12.94 14.24
CA PRO A 472 -5.74 12.14 15.46
C PRO A 472 -4.47 11.29 15.54
N GLN A 473 -3.97 10.76 14.42
CA GLN A 473 -2.69 10.04 14.38
C GLN A 473 -1.45 10.96 14.27
N GLY A 474 -1.63 12.27 14.36
CA GLY A 474 -0.55 13.23 14.48
C GLY A 474 0.04 13.72 13.15
N TYR A 475 -0.61 13.44 12.03
CA TYR A 475 -0.24 14.02 10.74
C TYR A 475 -0.57 15.50 10.69
N PHE A 476 0.25 16.28 9.98
CA PHE A 476 0.06 17.72 9.86
C PHE A 476 0.22 18.19 8.42
N GLY A 477 -0.47 19.29 8.10
CA GLY A 477 -0.39 19.95 6.82
C GLY A 477 -0.69 21.45 6.96
N ILE A 478 0.21 22.30 6.47
CA ILE A 478 0.20 23.75 6.76
C ILE A 478 0.58 24.53 5.51
N LEU A 479 -0.29 25.43 5.05
CA LEU A 479 0.07 26.41 4.03
C LEU A 479 0.84 27.57 4.66
N VAL A 480 2.07 27.80 4.20
CA VAL A 480 2.91 28.92 4.65
C VAL A 480 3.10 29.96 3.54
N SER A 481 3.18 31.23 3.93
CA SER A 481 3.51 32.33 3.01
C SER A 481 5.01 32.43 2.77
N LEU A 482 5.41 32.82 1.56
CA LEU A 482 6.81 32.96 1.14
C LEU A 482 7.14 34.42 0.78
N SER A 483 8.08 34.99 1.52
CA SER A 483 8.77 36.24 1.14
C SER A 483 9.77 35.97 0.02
N GLU A 484 10.13 36.98 -0.76
CA GLU A 484 11.23 36.85 -1.74
C GLU A 484 12.55 36.53 -1.02
N GLY A 485 13.38 35.68 -1.62
CA GLY A 485 14.60 35.17 -0.99
C GLY A 485 14.35 33.90 -0.16
N VAL A 486 15.18 33.69 0.85
CA VAL A 486 15.24 32.46 1.65
C VAL A 486 14.20 32.48 2.77
N ASN A 487 13.36 31.45 2.85
CA ASN A 487 12.39 31.24 3.93
C ASN A 487 12.74 29.94 4.67
N THR A 488 12.84 29.98 5.99
CA THR A 488 13.19 28.82 6.82
C THR A 488 12.05 28.46 7.76
N PHE A 489 11.69 27.16 7.78
CA PHE A 489 10.62 26.62 8.60
C PHE A 489 11.20 25.54 9.51
N THR A 490 11.06 25.73 10.82
CA THR A 490 11.58 24.83 11.86
C THR A 490 10.41 24.24 12.63
N PHE A 491 10.26 22.92 12.60
CA PHE A 491 9.35 22.19 13.46
C PHE A 491 10.08 21.70 14.71
N THR A 492 9.42 21.76 15.86
CA THR A 492 9.93 21.23 17.13
C THR A 492 8.85 20.52 17.93
N GLN A 493 9.18 19.39 18.53
CA GLN A 493 8.32 18.63 19.44
C GLN A 493 9.22 17.85 20.40
N ASP A 494 9.02 18.03 21.71
CA ASP A 494 9.75 17.30 22.77
C ASP A 494 11.28 17.22 22.58
N GLY A 495 11.91 18.36 22.26
CA GLY A 495 13.35 18.46 22.02
C GLY A 495 13.80 17.99 20.62
N GLU A 496 12.98 17.25 19.87
CA GLU A 496 13.24 16.98 18.45
C GLU A 496 13.07 18.24 17.60
N LYS A 497 13.87 18.36 16.54
CA LYS A 497 13.88 19.51 15.63
C LYS A 497 14.05 19.07 14.18
N GLN A 498 13.19 19.55 13.29
CA GLN A 498 13.29 19.38 11.84
C GLN A 498 13.23 20.75 11.15
N THR A 499 14.01 20.94 10.08
CA THR A 499 14.07 22.23 9.35
C THR A 499 13.96 22.02 7.85
N CYS A 500 13.18 22.85 7.15
CA CYS A 500 13.21 22.95 5.69
C CYS A 500 13.35 24.41 5.21
N THR A 501 14.02 24.60 4.08
CA THR A 501 14.27 25.91 3.48
C THR A 501 13.67 26.01 2.08
N ILE A 502 12.91 27.08 1.83
CA ILE A 502 12.28 27.38 0.54
C ILE A 502 12.74 28.74 0.04
N THR A 503 13.40 28.78 -1.12
CA THR A 503 13.87 30.03 -1.75
C THR A 503 12.87 30.51 -2.80
N ARG A 504 12.27 31.69 -2.62
CA ARG A 504 11.36 32.28 -3.60
C ARG A 504 12.07 33.26 -4.54
N LYS A 505 11.94 33.07 -5.86
CA LYS A 505 12.41 33.98 -6.91
C LYS A 505 11.35 35.03 -7.28
N ALA A 506 11.78 36.24 -7.64
CA ALA A 506 10.92 37.30 -8.15
C ALA A 506 10.29 36.91 -9.51
N SER A 507 9.02 37.24 -9.73
CA SER A 507 8.30 36.95 -10.97
C SER A 507 8.64 37.98 -12.06
N SER A 508 9.22 37.56 -13.19
CA SER A 508 9.55 38.45 -14.31
C SER A 508 8.36 38.63 -15.27
N SER A 509 7.42 39.53 -14.95
CA SER A 509 6.26 39.84 -15.80
C SER A 509 6.24 41.30 -16.30
N GLY A 510 7.40 41.83 -16.72
CA GLY A 510 7.52 43.17 -17.31
C GLY A 510 7.43 43.17 -18.85
N ALA A 511 7.03 44.30 -19.44
CA ALA A 511 7.06 44.51 -20.89
C ALA A 511 8.48 44.24 -21.45
N GLN A 512 8.57 43.36 -22.45
CA GLN A 512 9.87 42.96 -23.01
C GLN A 512 10.45 44.07 -23.89
N LYS A 513 11.57 44.65 -23.46
CA LYS A 513 12.38 45.56 -24.29
C LYS A 513 12.99 44.80 -25.46
N MET A 514 13.14 45.50 -26.59
CA MET A 514 13.90 45.02 -27.75
C MET A 514 15.22 45.81 -27.84
N ASN A 515 16.27 45.16 -28.33
CA ASN A 515 17.60 45.77 -28.48
C ASN A 515 17.78 46.46 -29.84
N SER A 516 16.96 46.12 -30.83
CA SER A 516 17.05 46.60 -32.22
C SER A 516 15.67 46.57 -32.90
N VAL A 517 15.48 47.39 -33.94
CA VAL A 517 14.31 47.29 -34.82
C VAL A 517 14.48 46.04 -35.67
N GLU A 518 13.67 45.03 -35.42
CA GLU A 518 13.71 43.76 -36.13
C GLU A 518 12.35 43.03 -36.10
N ILE A 519 12.23 42.02 -36.94
CA ILE A 519 11.19 40.99 -36.84
C ILE A 519 11.92 39.67 -36.56
N PRO A 520 11.87 39.13 -35.33
CA PRO A 520 12.51 37.86 -35.04
C PRO A 520 11.91 36.76 -35.91
N VAL A 521 12.74 35.99 -36.63
CA VAL A 521 12.26 34.91 -37.51
C VAL A 521 11.34 33.91 -36.78
N SER A 522 11.66 33.60 -35.52
CA SER A 522 10.87 32.71 -34.65
C SER A 522 9.49 33.27 -34.28
N SER A 523 9.26 34.57 -34.48
CA SER A 523 7.97 35.21 -34.23
C SER A 523 7.04 35.20 -35.43
N THR A 524 7.57 34.95 -36.63
CA THR A 524 6.78 34.98 -37.87
C THR A 524 5.92 33.73 -38.01
N PHE A 525 4.77 33.83 -38.67
CA PHE A 525 3.98 32.68 -39.07
C PHE A 525 4.02 32.50 -40.60
N PRO A 526 4.16 31.29 -41.15
CA PRO A 526 4.27 30.03 -40.43
C PRO A 526 5.71 29.59 -40.13
N GLN A 527 5.86 28.76 -39.09
CA GLN A 527 7.14 28.15 -38.71
C GLN A 527 7.38 26.78 -39.37
N ALA A 528 6.33 26.14 -39.90
CA ALA A 528 6.36 24.87 -40.60
C ALA A 528 5.43 24.92 -41.81
N GLN A 529 5.56 23.98 -42.75
CA GLN A 529 4.71 23.94 -43.93
C GLN A 529 3.22 23.94 -43.55
N GLU A 530 2.48 24.93 -44.04
CA GLU A 530 1.04 25.06 -43.85
C GLU A 530 0.30 24.61 -45.10
N TYR A 531 -0.86 24.00 -44.90
CA TYR A 531 -1.81 23.69 -45.96
C TYR A 531 -3.23 23.93 -45.48
N TRP A 532 -4.04 24.58 -46.30
CA TRP A 532 -5.43 24.92 -45.97
C TRP A 532 -6.32 24.77 -47.21
N MET A 533 -7.62 24.59 -47.02
CA MET A 533 -8.57 24.53 -48.14
C MET A 533 -9.01 25.93 -48.56
N PRO A 534 -9.46 26.12 -49.81
CA PRO A 534 -10.07 27.36 -50.27
C PRO A 534 -11.17 27.89 -49.33
N GLY A 535 -11.16 29.21 -49.10
CA GLY A 535 -12.17 29.90 -48.28
C GLY A 535 -11.90 29.85 -46.76
N GLU A 536 -10.97 29.01 -46.29
CA GLU A 536 -10.58 28.99 -44.89
C GLU A 536 -9.82 30.26 -44.49
N LYS A 537 -9.85 30.60 -43.19
CA LYS A 537 -9.18 31.77 -42.64
C LYS A 537 -8.01 31.35 -41.77
N ILE A 538 -6.87 32.01 -41.96
CA ILE A 538 -5.66 31.84 -41.16
C ILE A 538 -5.20 33.17 -40.58
N THR A 539 -4.47 33.14 -39.47
CA THR A 539 -3.89 34.35 -38.88
C THR A 539 -2.40 34.40 -39.19
N LEU A 540 -2.01 35.33 -40.06
CA LEU A 540 -0.60 35.70 -40.25
C LEU A 540 -0.17 36.56 -39.06
N SER A 541 0.98 36.26 -38.47
CA SER A 541 1.47 37.00 -37.30
C SER A 541 2.99 37.17 -37.30
N CYS A 542 3.46 38.27 -36.72
CA CYS A 542 4.87 38.45 -36.37
C CYS A 542 5.02 39.32 -35.12
N GLN A 543 6.18 39.29 -34.47
CA GLN A 543 6.54 40.28 -33.44
C GLN A 543 7.43 41.36 -34.05
N ALA A 544 7.19 42.61 -33.65
CA ALA A 544 7.94 43.77 -34.08
C ALA A 544 7.87 44.87 -32.99
N PRO A 545 8.60 45.99 -33.12
CA PRO A 545 8.45 47.13 -32.21
C PRO A 545 7.01 47.61 -32.11
N ALA A 546 6.56 47.91 -30.89
CA ALA A 546 5.26 48.49 -30.61
C ALA A 546 5.09 49.87 -31.28
N GLY A 547 3.93 50.11 -31.91
CA GLY A 547 3.63 51.35 -32.65
C GLY A 547 4.27 51.44 -34.04
N ALA A 548 4.84 50.35 -34.57
CA ALA A 548 5.39 50.28 -35.92
C ALA A 548 4.30 50.06 -36.98
N ASN A 549 4.60 50.46 -38.22
CA ASN A 549 3.80 50.06 -39.37
C ASN A 549 4.32 48.71 -39.88
N VAL A 550 3.48 47.67 -39.81
CA VAL A 550 3.85 46.31 -40.21
C VAL A 550 2.97 45.85 -41.36
N SER A 551 3.57 45.23 -42.37
CA SER A 551 2.88 44.61 -43.49
C SER A 551 3.43 43.22 -43.79
N VAL A 552 2.64 42.41 -44.50
CA VAL A 552 3.02 41.07 -44.96
C VAL A 552 2.71 40.93 -46.44
N LYS A 553 3.67 40.43 -47.21
CA LYS A 553 3.50 40.09 -48.64
C LYS A 553 3.36 38.58 -48.80
N LEU A 554 2.28 38.15 -49.43
CA LEU A 554 1.98 36.74 -49.73
C LEU A 554 1.29 36.66 -51.10
N ASN A 555 1.65 35.66 -51.92
CA ASN A 555 1.12 35.47 -53.27
C ASN A 555 1.14 36.76 -54.13
N GLY A 556 2.24 37.52 -54.06
CA GLY A 556 2.42 38.76 -54.81
C GLY A 556 1.74 40.01 -54.22
N THR A 557 0.78 39.86 -53.31
CA THR A 557 0.01 40.98 -52.72
C THR A 557 0.51 41.34 -51.33
N SER A 558 0.53 42.64 -51.00
CA SER A 558 0.94 43.17 -49.70
C SER A 558 -0.26 43.62 -48.87
N TYR A 559 -0.25 43.29 -47.58
CA TYR A 559 -1.36 43.56 -46.64
C TYR A 559 -0.83 44.24 -45.37
N ASN A 560 -1.55 45.24 -44.86
CA ASN A 560 -1.22 45.88 -43.58
C ASN A 560 -1.66 44.98 -42.41
N MET A 561 -0.85 44.92 -41.35
CA MET A 561 -1.12 44.14 -40.14
C MET A 561 -1.48 45.04 -38.97
N LYS A 562 -2.32 44.54 -38.06
CA LYS A 562 -2.78 45.26 -36.86
C LYS A 562 -1.98 44.83 -35.63
N GLN A 563 -1.53 45.76 -34.79
CA GLN A 563 -0.98 45.45 -33.47
C GLN A 563 -2.08 44.84 -32.58
N THR A 564 -1.86 43.63 -32.09
CA THR A 564 -2.82 42.86 -31.25
C THR A 564 -2.36 42.72 -29.79
N SER A 565 -1.09 42.96 -29.48
CA SER A 565 -0.57 42.98 -28.11
C SER A 565 0.64 43.90 -27.96
N GLY A 566 1.03 44.18 -26.71
CA GLY A 566 2.12 45.10 -26.37
C GLY A 566 1.64 46.53 -26.07
N PRO A 567 2.51 47.38 -25.50
CA PRO A 567 2.13 48.73 -25.10
C PRO A 567 1.74 49.60 -26.31
N SER A 568 0.75 50.46 -26.14
CA SER A 568 0.40 51.49 -27.14
C SER A 568 1.40 52.63 -27.06
N ASN A 569 2.16 52.88 -28.13
CA ASN A 569 3.13 53.99 -28.26
C ASN A 569 4.10 54.15 -27.07
N PRO A 570 4.91 53.13 -26.73
CA PRO A 570 5.88 53.27 -25.66
C PRO A 570 6.99 54.27 -26.02
N SER A 571 7.54 54.94 -25.01
CA SER A 571 8.69 55.87 -25.18
C SER A 571 9.99 55.18 -25.58
N GLY A 572 10.06 53.85 -25.44
CA GLY A 572 11.22 53.01 -25.78
C GLY A 572 10.89 51.88 -26.76
N LEU A 573 11.88 51.06 -27.09
CA LEU A 573 11.70 49.93 -27.99
C LEU A 573 11.17 48.71 -27.23
N TYR A 574 9.87 48.44 -27.35
CA TYR A 574 9.23 47.29 -26.73
C TYR A 574 8.61 46.39 -27.77
N LYS A 575 8.55 45.10 -27.45
CA LYS A 575 7.98 44.07 -28.29
C LYS A 575 6.45 44.15 -28.31
N ALA A 576 5.87 44.04 -29.49
CA ALA A 576 4.44 43.91 -29.74
C ALA A 576 4.17 42.79 -30.75
N THR A 577 2.97 42.22 -30.73
CA THR A 577 2.52 41.25 -31.74
C THR A 577 1.63 41.95 -32.76
N TYR A 578 1.85 41.65 -34.04
CA TYR A 578 1.03 42.11 -35.16
C TYR A 578 0.36 40.92 -35.81
N SER A 579 -0.89 41.08 -36.23
CA SER A 579 -1.68 40.00 -36.82
C SER A 579 -2.55 40.49 -37.97
N LEU A 580 -2.83 39.59 -38.91
CA LEU A 580 -3.75 39.78 -40.03
C LEU A 580 -4.53 38.47 -40.24
N GLU A 581 -5.85 38.56 -40.31
CA GLU A 581 -6.70 37.47 -40.79
C GLU A 581 -6.65 37.42 -42.32
N TYR A 582 -6.22 36.29 -42.88
CA TYR A 582 -6.07 36.06 -44.32
C TYR A 582 -7.00 34.92 -44.76
N THR A 583 -7.81 35.17 -45.79
CA THR A 583 -8.69 34.14 -46.39
C THR A 583 -7.96 33.44 -47.53
N ILE A 584 -7.92 32.11 -47.48
CA ILE A 584 -7.25 31.27 -48.47
C ILE A 584 -7.98 31.40 -49.82
N PRO A 585 -7.27 31.73 -50.91
CA PRO A 585 -7.88 32.00 -52.21
C PRO A 585 -8.47 30.74 -52.84
N THR A 586 -9.52 30.94 -53.65
CA THR A 586 -10.13 29.90 -54.47
C THR A 586 -9.39 29.72 -55.80
N PHE A 587 -9.24 28.49 -56.25
CA PHE A 587 -8.65 28.15 -57.55
C PHE A 587 -9.59 27.26 -58.37
N THR A 588 -9.56 27.41 -59.70
CA THR A 588 -10.27 26.54 -60.63
C THR A 588 -9.35 25.48 -61.25
N GLY A 589 -9.92 24.46 -61.89
CA GLY A 589 -9.20 23.39 -62.60
C GLY A 589 -9.06 22.09 -61.80
N ALA A 590 -8.16 21.21 -62.26
CA ALA A 590 -7.99 19.88 -61.68
C ALA A 590 -7.54 19.94 -60.20
N PRO A 591 -8.01 19.01 -59.34
CA PRO A 591 -7.57 18.90 -57.95
C PRO A 591 -6.06 18.73 -57.83
N ARG A 592 -5.41 19.59 -57.04
CA ARG A 592 -3.97 19.65 -56.82
C ARG A 592 -3.64 20.45 -55.56
N ASN A 593 -2.40 20.40 -55.10
CA ASN A 593 -1.88 21.34 -54.11
C ASN A 593 -1.30 22.57 -54.85
N VAL A 594 -1.56 23.77 -54.35
CA VAL A 594 -1.05 25.04 -54.88
C VAL A 594 -0.16 25.70 -53.84
N ASP A 595 1.06 26.10 -54.19
CA ASP A 595 1.97 26.82 -53.28
C ASP A 595 1.79 28.33 -53.41
N LEU A 596 1.46 29.03 -52.32
CA LEU A 596 1.37 30.50 -52.26
C LEU A 596 2.73 31.15 -51.92
N GLY A 597 3.73 30.34 -51.57
CA GLY A 597 5.04 30.75 -51.11
C GLY A 597 5.08 31.12 -49.62
N ALA A 598 6.28 31.46 -49.13
CA ALA A 598 6.49 31.93 -47.77
C ALA A 598 6.11 33.43 -47.66
N PRO A 599 5.31 33.81 -46.64
CA PRO A 599 5.05 35.20 -46.31
C PRO A 599 6.33 35.99 -46.06
N VAL A 600 6.36 37.23 -46.52
CA VAL A 600 7.46 38.17 -46.29
C VAL A 600 6.95 39.33 -45.46
N TYR A 601 7.35 39.39 -44.19
CA TYR A 601 6.95 40.41 -43.23
C TYR A 601 7.89 41.61 -43.31
N THR A 602 7.33 42.82 -43.30
CA THR A 602 8.09 44.08 -43.35
C THR A 602 7.64 44.98 -42.21
N VAL A 603 8.60 45.51 -41.45
CA VAL A 603 8.37 46.54 -40.43
C VAL A 603 9.00 47.85 -40.88
N ASN A 604 8.26 48.94 -40.72
CA ASN A 604 8.78 50.31 -40.76
C ASN A 604 8.54 50.96 -39.40
N TYR A 605 9.62 51.15 -38.63
CA TYR A 605 9.60 51.85 -37.36
C TYR A 605 10.48 53.09 -37.45
N LYS A 606 9.83 54.28 -37.43
CA LYS A 606 10.49 55.60 -37.50
C LYS A 606 11.51 55.72 -38.65
N GLY A 607 11.16 55.22 -39.84
CA GLY A 607 12.00 55.27 -41.04
C GLY A 607 13.02 54.13 -41.17
N THR A 608 13.21 53.30 -40.13
CA THR A 608 14.00 52.07 -40.23
C THR A 608 13.12 50.94 -40.77
N VAL A 609 13.47 50.44 -41.96
CA VAL A 609 12.75 49.34 -42.62
C VAL A 609 13.54 48.04 -42.48
N LYS A 610 12.87 46.97 -42.03
CA LYS A 610 13.41 45.61 -41.99
C LYS A 610 12.40 44.62 -42.55
N THR A 611 12.91 43.55 -43.15
CA THR A 611 12.09 42.51 -43.75
C THR A 611 12.55 41.15 -43.24
N GLN A 612 11.59 40.26 -42.98
CA GLN A 612 11.82 38.89 -42.53
C GLN A 612 10.92 37.95 -43.32
N LYS A 613 11.53 37.01 -44.05
CA LYS A 613 10.81 35.91 -44.71
C LYS A 613 10.47 34.85 -43.66
N ALA A 614 9.24 34.34 -43.67
CA ALA A 614 8.86 33.20 -42.86
C ALA A 614 9.65 31.96 -43.29
N PRO A 615 9.99 31.05 -42.37
CA PRO A 615 10.78 29.85 -42.68
C PRO A 615 10.02 28.82 -43.52
N ALA A 616 8.69 28.91 -43.63
CA ALA A 616 7.87 27.95 -44.36
C ALA A 616 6.82 28.59 -45.26
N ASN A 617 6.33 27.79 -46.22
CA ASN A 617 5.33 28.22 -47.20
C ASN A 617 3.91 27.97 -46.69
N ILE A 618 2.98 28.72 -47.28
CA ILE A 618 1.54 28.46 -47.16
C ILE A 618 1.07 27.83 -48.47
N GLY A 619 0.50 26.63 -48.40
CA GLY A 619 -0.10 25.95 -49.52
C GLY A 619 -1.63 25.87 -49.42
N VAL A 620 -2.26 25.59 -50.55
CA VAL A 620 -3.70 25.35 -50.68
C VAL A 620 -3.91 23.93 -51.17
N ILE A 621 -4.73 23.15 -50.46
CA ILE A 621 -5.16 21.82 -50.88
C ILE A 621 -6.54 21.97 -51.52
N LEU A 622 -6.63 21.74 -52.83
CA LEU A 622 -7.93 21.69 -53.49
C LEU A 622 -8.65 20.39 -53.15
N GLU A 623 -9.97 20.47 -53.00
CA GLU A 623 -10.81 19.33 -52.73
C GLU A 623 -10.59 18.21 -53.77
N GLY A 624 -10.30 17.00 -53.29
CA GLY A 624 -9.96 15.85 -54.13
C GLY A 624 -8.51 15.76 -54.59
N SER A 625 -7.62 16.64 -54.13
CA SER A 625 -6.18 16.44 -54.25
C SER A 625 -5.81 15.08 -53.65
N ARG A 626 -5.03 14.26 -54.37
CA ARG A 626 -4.61 12.93 -53.91
C ARG A 626 -3.46 13.00 -52.90
N PHE A 627 -3.61 13.90 -51.94
CA PHE A 627 -2.70 14.08 -50.83
C PHE A 627 -3.28 13.33 -49.63
N LEU A 628 -2.59 12.28 -49.21
CA LEU A 628 -3.12 11.22 -48.37
C LEU A 628 -2.30 11.10 -47.09
N ALA A 629 -2.95 10.61 -46.03
CA ALA A 629 -2.32 10.18 -44.81
C ALA A 629 -2.64 8.69 -44.59
N LYS A 630 -1.61 7.86 -44.45
CA LYS A 630 -1.73 6.44 -44.07
C LYS A 630 -1.27 6.25 -42.64
N VAL A 631 -1.97 5.40 -41.90
CA VAL A 631 -1.66 5.06 -40.50
C VAL A 631 -0.68 3.87 -40.46
N PRO A 632 0.57 4.03 -39.99
CA PRO A 632 1.54 2.93 -39.95
C PRO A 632 1.57 2.20 -38.60
N TYR A 633 1.06 2.81 -37.53
CA TYR A 633 1.02 2.26 -36.17
C TYR A 633 -0.30 1.55 -35.87
N ASP A 634 -0.30 0.66 -34.89
CA ASP A 634 -1.48 -0.15 -34.52
C ASP A 634 -2.68 0.72 -34.15
N VAL A 635 -2.44 1.77 -33.34
CA VAL A 635 -3.42 2.78 -32.96
C VAL A 635 -2.78 4.17 -33.01
N VAL A 636 -3.52 5.15 -33.52
CA VAL A 636 -3.14 6.56 -33.55
C VAL A 636 -4.30 7.43 -33.07
N ASP A 637 -4.03 8.25 -32.06
CA ASP A 637 -4.97 9.25 -31.54
C ASP A 637 -5.24 10.36 -32.57
N THR A 638 -6.50 10.78 -32.62
CA THR A 638 -6.93 11.99 -33.33
C THR A 638 -7.39 13.08 -32.37
N TYR A 639 -7.53 14.31 -32.86
CA TYR A 639 -7.88 15.50 -32.08
C TYR A 639 -8.90 16.36 -32.83
N ASN A 640 -9.83 16.97 -32.09
CA ASN A 640 -10.82 17.90 -32.68
C ASN A 640 -10.21 19.23 -33.14
N ALA A 641 -8.99 19.54 -32.70
CA ALA A 641 -8.23 20.74 -33.05
C ALA A 641 -6.73 20.37 -33.13
N PRO A 642 -5.87 21.19 -33.78
CA PRO A 642 -4.43 20.91 -33.88
C PRO A 642 -3.68 21.19 -32.57
N VAL A 643 -4.21 20.70 -31.45
CA VAL A 643 -3.68 20.82 -30.09
C VAL A 643 -4.01 19.54 -29.31
N SER A 644 -3.05 19.03 -28.56
CA SER A 644 -3.23 17.82 -27.75
C SER A 644 -3.72 18.09 -26.33
N GLY A 645 -3.71 19.35 -25.87
CA GLY A 645 -4.06 19.74 -24.49
C GLY A 645 -5.49 19.40 -24.07
N ASN A 646 -6.40 19.15 -25.02
CA ASN A 646 -7.78 18.74 -24.77
C ASN A 646 -7.97 17.20 -24.71
N GLY A 647 -6.87 16.45 -24.88
CA GLY A 647 -6.89 14.99 -25.01
C GLY A 647 -7.32 14.50 -26.40
N ALA A 648 -7.13 13.21 -26.64
CA ALA A 648 -7.53 12.56 -27.88
C ALA A 648 -9.07 12.49 -28.00
N ALA A 649 -9.57 12.52 -29.23
CA ALA A 649 -10.98 12.41 -29.58
C ALA A 649 -11.32 10.96 -29.99
N TYR A 650 -10.65 10.43 -31.01
CA TYR A 650 -10.90 9.09 -31.56
C TYR A 650 -9.60 8.36 -31.87
N GLU A 651 -9.72 7.09 -32.23
CA GLU A 651 -8.61 6.23 -32.63
C GLU A 651 -8.67 5.92 -34.14
N LEU A 652 -7.50 5.87 -34.78
CA LEU A 652 -7.31 5.30 -36.11
C LEU A 652 -6.42 4.07 -36.03
N TYR A 653 -6.67 3.10 -36.91
CA TYR A 653 -5.98 1.81 -36.90
C TYR A 653 -5.04 1.62 -38.08
N LYS A 654 -4.04 0.76 -37.90
CA LYS A 654 -3.02 0.47 -38.92
C LYS A 654 -3.57 0.15 -40.30
N GLY A 655 -3.02 0.85 -41.29
CA GLY A 655 -3.36 0.71 -42.70
C GLY A 655 -4.62 1.47 -43.13
N MET A 656 -5.29 2.17 -42.23
CA MET A 656 -6.29 3.17 -42.60
C MET A 656 -5.65 4.29 -43.43
N VAL A 657 -6.40 4.80 -44.41
CA VAL A 657 -5.97 5.88 -45.31
C VAL A 657 -7.09 6.93 -45.37
N ASP A 658 -6.72 8.20 -45.23
CA ASP A 658 -7.63 9.35 -45.36
C ASP A 658 -6.98 10.44 -46.24
N TYR A 659 -7.79 11.33 -46.81
CA TYR A 659 -7.32 12.53 -47.48
C TYR A 659 -6.86 13.58 -46.47
N VAL A 660 -5.74 14.23 -46.75
CA VAL A 660 -5.28 15.40 -45.99
C VAL A 660 -6.01 16.63 -46.52
N THR A 661 -6.72 17.33 -45.63
CA THR A 661 -7.47 18.56 -45.95
C THR A 661 -6.84 19.80 -45.32
N GLY A 662 -5.78 19.65 -44.51
CA GLY A 662 -5.04 20.76 -43.95
C GLY A 662 -3.80 20.30 -43.19
N MET A 663 -2.85 21.20 -42.95
CA MET A 663 -1.67 20.95 -42.14
C MET A 663 -1.26 22.23 -41.45
N THR A 664 -1.02 22.16 -40.14
CA THR A 664 -0.53 23.29 -39.36
C THR A 664 0.32 22.83 -38.19
N GLY A 665 1.42 23.53 -37.92
CA GLY A 665 2.35 23.15 -36.85
C GLY A 665 2.81 21.69 -36.96
N SER A 666 2.48 20.87 -35.95
CA SER A 666 2.80 19.42 -35.90
C SER A 666 1.67 18.51 -36.38
N TYR A 667 0.58 19.04 -36.90
CA TYR A 667 -0.65 18.29 -37.19
C TYR A 667 -1.03 18.31 -38.68
N ALA A 668 -1.73 17.26 -39.11
CA ALA A 668 -2.45 17.19 -40.37
C ALA A 668 -3.93 16.96 -40.08
N ARG A 669 -4.82 17.67 -40.80
CA ARG A 669 -6.26 17.47 -40.76
C ARG A 669 -6.66 16.47 -41.85
N LEU A 670 -7.50 15.54 -41.47
CA LEU A 670 -8.03 14.49 -42.34
C LEU A 670 -9.40 14.91 -42.90
N SER A 671 -9.95 14.18 -43.89
CA SER A 671 -11.27 14.53 -44.45
C SER A 671 -12.44 14.21 -43.53
N SER A 672 -12.22 13.37 -42.52
CA SER A 672 -13.09 13.23 -41.35
C SER A 672 -13.21 14.51 -40.50
N GLY A 673 -12.37 15.53 -40.74
CA GLY A 673 -12.29 16.76 -39.94
C GLY A 673 -11.37 16.64 -38.71
N GLN A 674 -10.91 15.44 -38.41
CA GLN A 674 -10.01 15.15 -37.30
C GLN A 674 -8.57 15.53 -37.60
N TRP A 675 -7.83 15.94 -36.57
CA TRP A 675 -6.40 16.24 -36.64
C TRP A 675 -5.56 15.09 -36.11
N VAL A 676 -4.43 14.83 -36.73
CA VAL A 676 -3.47 13.79 -36.32
C VAL A 676 -2.06 14.37 -36.31
N PHE A 677 -1.21 13.88 -35.42
CA PHE A 677 0.21 14.24 -35.45
C PHE A 677 0.87 13.77 -36.75
N LYS A 678 1.57 14.68 -37.45
CA LYS A 678 2.26 14.37 -38.72
C LYS A 678 3.30 13.26 -38.58
N ASN A 679 3.95 13.14 -37.42
CA ASN A 679 4.93 12.07 -37.17
C ASN A 679 4.29 10.72 -36.81
N LYS A 680 2.96 10.65 -36.67
CA LYS A 680 2.19 9.43 -36.43
C LYS A 680 1.50 8.89 -37.68
N VAL A 681 1.65 9.55 -38.83
CA VAL A 681 1.10 9.11 -40.13
C VAL A 681 2.13 9.28 -41.24
N GLU A 682 2.00 8.48 -42.30
CA GLU A 682 2.74 8.64 -43.55
C GLU A 682 1.94 9.57 -44.47
N ILE A 683 2.43 10.79 -44.67
CA ILE A 683 1.80 11.77 -45.57
C ILE A 683 2.47 11.71 -46.95
N TYR A 684 1.71 11.47 -48.01
CA TYR A 684 2.23 11.30 -49.37
C TYR A 684 1.24 11.75 -50.44
N TYR A 685 1.75 11.98 -51.65
CA TYR A 685 0.96 12.21 -52.84
C TYR A 685 0.99 10.96 -53.73
N ASP A 686 -0.16 10.47 -54.17
CA ASP A 686 -0.24 9.31 -55.06
C ASP A 686 -1.21 9.57 -56.21
N SER A 687 -0.68 9.81 -57.41
CA SER A 687 -1.49 10.04 -58.61
C SER A 687 -2.24 8.79 -59.10
N SER A 688 -1.90 7.59 -58.63
CA SER A 688 -2.57 6.34 -58.98
C SER A 688 -3.67 5.95 -58.00
N TYR A 689 -3.75 6.60 -56.83
CA TYR A 689 -4.70 6.28 -55.78
C TYR A 689 -6.15 6.35 -56.30
N LYS A 690 -6.84 5.21 -56.20
CA LYS A 690 -8.27 5.09 -56.46
C LYS A 690 -9.02 5.33 -55.16
N ARG A 691 -9.95 6.29 -55.19
CA ARG A 691 -10.79 6.61 -54.06
C ARG A 691 -11.52 5.35 -53.56
N PRO A 692 -11.52 5.10 -52.24
CA PRO A 692 -12.29 3.99 -51.68
C PRO A 692 -13.79 4.24 -51.85
N VAL A 693 -14.56 3.17 -51.99
CA VAL A 693 -16.02 3.20 -52.02
C VAL A 693 -16.53 2.12 -51.08
N VAL A 694 -17.51 2.44 -50.24
CA VAL A 694 -18.23 1.43 -49.44
C VAL A 694 -19.19 0.66 -50.37
N ARG A 695 -19.00 -0.66 -50.46
CA ARG A 695 -19.69 -1.54 -51.41
C ARG A 695 -20.79 -2.37 -50.80
N SER A 696 -20.61 -2.79 -49.56
CA SER A 696 -21.66 -3.49 -48.81
C SER A 696 -21.70 -3.00 -47.38
N ALA A 697 -22.90 -3.01 -46.82
CA ALA A 697 -23.17 -2.86 -45.41
C ALA A 697 -23.97 -4.09 -44.95
N LYS A 698 -23.57 -4.71 -43.84
CA LYS A 698 -24.24 -5.86 -43.23
C LYS A 698 -24.41 -5.61 -41.74
N TYR A 699 -25.51 -6.10 -41.19
CA TYR A 699 -25.76 -6.07 -39.76
C TYR A 699 -26.03 -7.49 -39.28
N ASN A 700 -25.25 -7.97 -38.32
CA ASN A 700 -25.41 -9.30 -37.72
C ASN A 700 -25.60 -9.14 -36.23
N ILE A 701 -26.58 -9.84 -35.67
CA ILE A 701 -26.78 -9.94 -34.22
C ILE A 701 -26.02 -11.16 -33.69
N GLY A 702 -25.51 -11.06 -32.47
CA GLY A 702 -24.83 -12.13 -31.75
C GLY A 702 -25.29 -12.21 -30.30
N GLU A 703 -24.79 -13.20 -29.56
CA GLU A 703 -25.16 -13.41 -28.16
C GLU A 703 -24.60 -12.32 -27.23
N THR A 704 -23.38 -11.84 -27.51
CA THR A 704 -22.68 -10.86 -26.68
C THR A 704 -22.46 -9.52 -27.37
N CYS A 705 -22.67 -9.46 -28.68
CA CYS A 705 -22.50 -8.24 -29.46
C CYS A 705 -23.25 -8.26 -30.80
N ASP A 706 -23.62 -7.08 -31.27
CA ASP A 706 -24.04 -6.84 -32.64
C ASP A 706 -22.87 -6.28 -33.47
N VAL A 707 -22.88 -6.58 -34.77
CA VAL A 707 -21.79 -6.21 -35.68
C VAL A 707 -22.35 -5.54 -36.94
N PHE A 708 -21.97 -4.28 -37.14
CA PHE A 708 -22.17 -3.55 -38.39
C PHE A 708 -20.90 -3.60 -39.24
N GLU A 709 -20.93 -4.39 -40.31
CA GLU A 709 -19.78 -4.67 -41.18
C GLU A 709 -19.87 -3.90 -42.49
N LEU A 710 -18.80 -3.19 -42.84
CA LEU A 710 -18.65 -2.46 -44.08
C LEU A 710 -17.49 -3.02 -44.91
N THR A 711 -17.70 -3.19 -46.22
CA THR A 711 -16.63 -3.56 -47.16
C THR A 711 -16.27 -2.38 -48.07
N PHE A 712 -14.98 -2.22 -48.35
CA PHE A 712 -14.41 -1.14 -49.12
C PHE A 712 -13.70 -1.67 -50.38
N THR A 713 -13.64 -0.86 -51.44
CA THR A 713 -12.82 -1.18 -52.62
C THR A 713 -11.31 -1.01 -52.39
N SER A 714 -10.93 -0.23 -51.39
CA SER A 714 -9.56 0.02 -50.94
C SER A 714 -9.60 0.52 -49.48
N PRO A 715 -8.49 0.46 -48.72
CA PRO A 715 -8.49 0.90 -47.33
C PRO A 715 -8.95 2.34 -47.14
N ALA A 716 -9.85 2.56 -46.18
CA ALA A 716 -10.38 3.86 -45.79
C ALA A 716 -10.29 4.02 -44.27
N ALA A 717 -10.04 5.24 -43.80
CA ALA A 717 -10.13 5.57 -42.39
C ALA A 717 -11.57 5.56 -41.90
N ALA A 718 -11.76 5.19 -40.64
CA ALA A 718 -13.05 5.26 -39.97
C ALA A 718 -12.88 5.66 -38.51
N ILE A 719 -13.83 6.45 -38.00
CA ILE A 719 -13.94 6.85 -36.59
C ILE A 719 -15.37 6.62 -36.14
N VAL A 720 -15.55 6.38 -34.84
CA VAL A 720 -16.86 6.16 -34.23
C VAL A 720 -17.03 7.01 -32.98
N SER A 721 -18.21 7.59 -32.81
CA SER A 721 -18.63 8.29 -31.60
C SER A 721 -19.97 7.75 -31.10
N TYR A 722 -20.22 7.89 -29.80
CA TYR A 722 -21.49 7.56 -29.17
C TYR A 722 -21.86 8.66 -28.18
N ASP A 723 -23.08 9.18 -28.26
CA ASP A 723 -23.56 10.24 -27.37
C ASP A 723 -24.47 9.75 -26.23
N GLY A 724 -24.80 8.46 -26.22
CA GLY A 724 -25.76 7.84 -25.29
C GLY A 724 -27.02 7.33 -25.99
N GLU A 725 -27.31 7.83 -27.19
CA GLU A 725 -28.48 7.43 -27.98
C GLU A 725 -28.05 6.94 -29.37
N ASP A 726 -27.20 7.70 -30.05
CA ASP A 726 -26.79 7.42 -31.42
C ASP A 726 -25.32 7.03 -31.51
N VAL A 727 -25.03 5.92 -32.20
CA VAL A 727 -23.66 5.57 -32.60
C VAL A 727 -23.42 6.10 -34.02
N VAL A 728 -22.46 7.03 -34.15
CA VAL A 728 -22.12 7.65 -35.44
C VAL A 728 -20.80 7.11 -35.95
N LEU A 729 -20.84 6.38 -37.07
CA LEU A 729 -19.67 5.87 -37.77
C LEU A 729 -19.37 6.76 -38.98
N THR A 730 -18.23 7.46 -38.96
CA THR A 730 -17.74 8.25 -40.09
C THR A 730 -16.65 7.47 -40.82
N VAL A 731 -16.83 7.26 -42.13
CA VAL A 731 -15.88 6.56 -43.00
C VAL A 731 -15.37 7.52 -44.08
N SER A 732 -14.05 7.56 -44.30
CA SER A 732 -13.41 8.34 -45.38
C SER A 732 -13.55 7.66 -46.75
N ALA A 733 -14.79 7.34 -47.11
CA ALA A 733 -15.18 6.81 -48.40
C ALA A 733 -16.64 7.17 -48.69
N PRO A 734 -17.01 7.56 -49.92
CA PRO A 734 -18.40 7.60 -50.34
C PRO A 734 -19.04 6.20 -50.28
N SER A 735 -20.35 6.15 -50.04
CA SER A 735 -21.10 4.89 -49.99
C SER A 735 -21.93 4.68 -51.24
N SER A 736 -21.90 3.44 -51.74
CA SER A 736 -22.83 2.91 -52.73
C SER A 736 -23.62 1.71 -52.18
N ALA A 737 -23.43 1.40 -50.90
CA ALA A 737 -24.05 0.25 -50.26
C ALA A 737 -25.51 0.54 -49.93
N ALA A 738 -26.39 -0.43 -50.14
CA ALA A 738 -27.72 -0.41 -49.54
C ALA A 738 -27.60 -0.62 -48.02
N LEU A 739 -28.46 0.03 -47.25
CA LEU A 739 -28.55 -0.19 -45.81
C LEU A 739 -29.06 -1.60 -45.52
N PRO A 740 -28.51 -2.29 -44.50
CA PRO A 740 -28.92 -3.66 -44.18
C PRO A 740 -30.30 -3.69 -43.52
N PHE A 741 -30.95 -4.86 -43.59
CA PHE A 741 -32.10 -5.15 -42.76
C PHE A 741 -31.67 -5.31 -41.29
N LEU A 742 -32.46 -4.77 -40.35
CA LEU A 742 -32.24 -4.90 -38.91
C LEU A 742 -33.17 -5.98 -38.34
N PRO A 743 -32.63 -7.04 -37.70
CA PRO A 743 -33.45 -8.02 -36.98
C PRO A 743 -34.26 -7.39 -35.84
N ALA A 744 -35.39 -8.01 -35.48
CA ALA A 744 -36.26 -7.49 -34.42
C ALA A 744 -35.55 -7.33 -33.06
N ASP A 745 -34.56 -8.18 -32.76
CA ASP A 745 -33.84 -8.19 -31.49
C ASP A 745 -32.51 -7.41 -31.50
N SER A 746 -32.19 -6.70 -32.59
CA SER A 746 -30.96 -5.87 -32.67
C SER A 746 -30.89 -4.80 -31.58
N LEU A 747 -29.68 -4.37 -31.21
CA LEU A 747 -29.45 -3.19 -30.37
C LEU A 747 -29.89 -1.88 -31.04
N ILE A 748 -29.90 -1.85 -32.37
CA ILE A 748 -30.15 -0.66 -33.19
C ILE A 748 -31.57 -0.70 -33.77
N SER A 749 -32.29 0.42 -33.67
CA SER A 749 -33.66 0.59 -34.17
C SER A 749 -33.69 1.04 -35.63
N GLN A 750 -32.74 1.90 -36.02
CA GLN A 750 -32.65 2.50 -37.34
C GLN A 750 -31.19 2.80 -37.69
N ILE A 751 -30.86 2.70 -38.98
CA ILE A 751 -29.61 3.21 -39.53
C ILE A 751 -29.94 4.25 -40.59
N ASP A 752 -29.48 5.47 -40.41
CA ASP A 752 -29.49 6.50 -41.44
C ASP A 752 -28.08 6.67 -42.03
N SER A 753 -27.99 7.06 -43.30
CA SER A 753 -26.70 7.36 -43.92
C SER A 753 -26.71 8.62 -44.76
N SER A 754 -25.62 9.37 -44.69
CA SER A 754 -25.34 10.48 -45.60
C SER A 754 -23.98 10.28 -46.26
N THR A 755 -23.83 10.66 -47.54
CA THR A 755 -22.57 10.52 -48.28
C THR A 755 -22.23 11.81 -49.01
N THR A 756 -20.96 12.20 -48.92
CA THR A 756 -20.35 13.23 -49.76
C THR A 756 -19.40 12.58 -50.75
N LEU A 757 -18.62 13.39 -51.47
CA LEU A 757 -17.61 12.90 -52.41
C LEU A 757 -16.44 12.14 -51.72
N PHE A 758 -16.19 12.42 -50.44
CA PHE A 758 -15.02 11.91 -49.70
C PHE A 758 -15.35 11.13 -48.44
N LYS A 759 -16.55 11.32 -47.87
CA LYS A 759 -16.94 10.67 -46.63
C LYS A 759 -18.36 10.12 -46.68
N SER A 760 -18.63 9.13 -45.83
CA SER A 760 -19.97 8.70 -45.47
C SER A 760 -20.11 8.71 -43.97
N GLU A 761 -21.31 9.07 -43.49
CA GLU A 761 -21.69 8.97 -42.08
C GLU A 761 -22.87 8.00 -41.98
N TYR A 762 -22.78 7.06 -41.05
CA TYR A 762 -23.86 6.16 -40.67
C TYR A 762 -24.26 6.49 -39.23
N VAL A 763 -25.52 6.85 -39.02
CA VAL A 763 -26.10 7.14 -37.71
C VAL A 763 -26.93 5.92 -37.33
N LEU A 764 -26.50 5.18 -36.31
CA LEU A 764 -27.15 3.99 -35.81
C LEU A 764 -27.88 4.35 -34.50
N ALA A 765 -29.19 4.50 -34.56
CA ALA A 765 -30.01 4.85 -33.40
C ALA A 765 -30.20 3.64 -32.49
N LYS A 766 -29.81 3.75 -31.21
CA LYS A 766 -30.03 2.69 -30.21
C LYS A 766 -31.54 2.49 -29.98
N LYS A 767 -31.95 1.26 -29.68
CA LYS A 767 -33.30 1.02 -29.16
C LYS A 767 -33.45 1.55 -27.74
N GLU A 768 -34.61 2.08 -27.42
CA GLU A 768 -34.89 2.71 -26.12
C GLU A 768 -34.75 1.70 -24.95
N ASP A 769 -35.16 0.45 -25.16
CA ASP A 769 -35.11 -0.65 -24.19
C ASP A 769 -33.78 -1.43 -24.17
N LYS A 770 -32.78 -0.98 -24.93
CA LYS A 770 -31.47 -1.65 -25.04
C LYS A 770 -30.34 -0.77 -24.53
N THR A 771 -29.30 -1.41 -24.02
CA THR A 771 -28.06 -0.77 -23.54
C THR A 771 -26.87 -1.21 -24.37
N ILE A 772 -26.00 -0.27 -24.72
CA ILE A 772 -24.71 -0.52 -25.37
C ILE A 772 -23.63 -0.33 -24.31
N GLU A 773 -23.05 -1.43 -23.82
CA GLU A 773 -21.96 -1.40 -22.81
C GLU A 773 -20.59 -1.13 -23.43
N GLY A 774 -20.47 -1.19 -24.75
CA GLY A 774 -19.22 -0.88 -25.41
C GLY A 774 -19.31 -0.88 -26.92
N TYR A 775 -18.39 -0.17 -27.55
CA TYR A 775 -18.23 -0.15 -28.99
C TYR A 775 -16.77 -0.01 -29.40
N TYR A 776 -16.40 -0.64 -30.52
CA TYR A 776 -15.06 -0.50 -31.09
C TYR A 776 -15.04 -0.90 -32.57
N ILE A 777 -14.01 -0.46 -33.29
CA ILE A 777 -13.79 -0.82 -34.69
C ILE A 777 -12.76 -1.95 -34.77
N GLU A 778 -13.09 -3.01 -35.49
CA GLU A 778 -12.15 -4.02 -35.94
C GLU A 778 -11.91 -3.89 -37.43
N LYS A 779 -10.65 -4.08 -37.85
CA LYS A 779 -10.30 -4.11 -39.26
C LYS A 779 -10.51 -5.52 -39.83
N THR A 780 -11.06 -5.60 -41.03
CA THR A 780 -11.11 -6.84 -41.83
C THR A 780 -10.21 -6.70 -43.05
N ASP A 781 -9.95 -7.80 -43.77
CA ASP A 781 -9.13 -7.79 -44.99
C ASP A 781 -9.68 -6.83 -46.05
N THR A 782 -11.00 -6.66 -46.09
CA THR A 782 -11.71 -5.89 -47.10
C THR A 782 -12.45 -4.68 -46.55
N GLY A 783 -12.31 -4.32 -45.27
CA GLY A 783 -13.07 -3.22 -44.66
C GLY A 783 -12.98 -3.16 -43.15
N ILE A 784 -14.12 -2.94 -42.48
CA ILE A 784 -14.22 -2.82 -41.02
C ILE A 784 -15.48 -3.49 -40.46
N ARG A 785 -15.44 -3.76 -39.17
CA ARG A 785 -16.59 -4.10 -38.33
C ARG A 785 -16.69 -3.09 -37.20
N LEU A 786 -17.83 -2.44 -37.06
CA LEU A 786 -18.22 -1.77 -35.84
C LEU A 786 -18.91 -2.80 -34.95
N VAL A 787 -18.28 -3.13 -33.82
CA VAL A 787 -18.82 -4.04 -32.81
C VAL A 787 -19.54 -3.23 -31.74
N LEU A 788 -20.74 -3.65 -31.35
CA LEU A 788 -21.56 -3.06 -30.29
C LEU A 788 -21.82 -4.15 -29.23
N LYS A 789 -21.24 -4.02 -28.03
CA LYS A 789 -21.40 -4.99 -26.94
C LYS A 789 -22.77 -4.87 -26.28
N HIS A 790 -23.36 -6.02 -26.00
CA HIS A 790 -24.56 -6.14 -25.18
C HIS A 790 -24.20 -5.96 -23.71
N LYS A 791 -25.21 -5.71 -22.87
CA LYS A 791 -25.08 -5.80 -21.42
C LYS A 791 -25.03 -7.28 -21.00
N PRO A 792 -24.00 -7.71 -20.26
CA PRO A 792 -23.97 -9.08 -19.72
C PRO A 792 -25.17 -9.35 -18.82
N GLU A 793 -25.75 -10.54 -18.91
CA GLU A 793 -26.87 -10.97 -18.05
C GLU A 793 -26.36 -11.70 -16.79
N ILE A 794 -26.89 -11.34 -15.61
CA ILE A 794 -26.63 -12.07 -14.37
C ILE A 794 -27.40 -13.40 -14.40
N THR A 795 -26.68 -14.51 -14.28
CA THR A 795 -27.26 -15.87 -14.36
C THR A 795 -27.35 -16.59 -13.01
N ASP A 796 -26.53 -16.22 -12.02
CA ASP A 796 -26.56 -16.80 -10.67
C ASP A 796 -26.76 -15.72 -9.59
N LYS A 797 -27.72 -15.96 -8.68
CA LYS A 797 -27.99 -15.06 -7.55
C LYS A 797 -27.02 -15.23 -6.38
N SER A 798 -26.37 -16.39 -6.23
CA SER A 798 -25.36 -16.59 -5.18
C SER A 798 -23.99 -16.00 -5.52
N SER A 799 -23.65 -15.94 -6.81
CA SER A 799 -22.42 -15.33 -7.34
C SER A 799 -22.79 -14.35 -8.45
N PRO A 800 -23.25 -13.14 -8.09
CA PRO A 800 -23.93 -12.21 -8.99
C PRO A 800 -23.04 -11.65 -10.11
N LEU A 801 -21.72 -11.80 -10.03
CA LEU A 801 -20.78 -11.33 -11.05
C LEU A 801 -20.19 -12.49 -11.88
N THR A 802 -20.76 -13.69 -11.79
CA THR A 802 -20.31 -14.85 -12.59
C THR A 802 -20.35 -14.54 -14.09
N GLY A 803 -19.20 -14.71 -14.75
CA GLY A 803 -19.04 -14.44 -16.19
C GLY A 803 -18.79 -12.99 -16.55
N ILE A 804 -18.67 -12.08 -15.57
CA ILE A 804 -18.32 -10.68 -15.77
C ILE A 804 -16.82 -10.51 -15.60
N THR A 805 -16.16 -9.93 -16.61
CA THR A 805 -14.74 -9.58 -16.51
C THR A 805 -14.57 -8.12 -16.11
N ILE A 806 -13.92 -7.85 -14.98
CA ILE A 806 -13.66 -6.48 -14.50
C ILE A 806 -12.16 -6.23 -14.50
N MET A 807 -11.72 -5.14 -15.14
CA MET A 807 -10.33 -4.72 -15.09
C MET A 807 -10.13 -3.57 -14.10
N LEU A 808 -9.31 -3.79 -13.10
CA LEU A 808 -8.83 -2.78 -12.18
C LEU A 808 -7.48 -2.22 -12.65
N ASP A 809 -7.35 -0.90 -12.62
CA ASP A 809 -6.14 -0.19 -12.99
C ASP A 809 -5.62 0.58 -11.76
N PRO A 810 -4.70 -0.02 -10.96
CA PRO A 810 -4.07 0.69 -9.86
C PRO A 810 -3.24 1.84 -10.41
N GLY A 811 -3.67 3.09 -10.16
CA GLY A 811 -3.01 4.30 -10.62
C GLY A 811 -1.55 4.35 -10.20
N HIS A 812 -0.72 5.03 -11.00
CA HIS A 812 0.72 5.20 -10.72
C HIS A 812 1.50 3.86 -10.63
N GLY A 813 2.74 3.88 -10.13
CA GLY A 813 3.60 2.69 -9.98
C GLY A 813 5.08 2.93 -10.33
N GLY A 814 5.98 2.21 -9.68
CA GLY A 814 7.42 2.28 -9.86
C GLY A 814 7.97 3.69 -9.63
N SER A 815 8.48 4.30 -10.71
CA SER A 815 9.05 5.65 -10.73
C SER A 815 8.02 6.78 -10.65
N GLU A 816 6.74 6.48 -10.81
CA GLU A 816 5.64 7.43 -10.69
C GLU A 816 4.97 7.22 -9.33
N PRO A 817 5.31 7.99 -8.29
CA PRO A 817 4.74 7.81 -6.95
C PRO A 817 3.29 8.32 -6.83
N GLY A 818 2.88 9.19 -7.75
CA GLY A 818 1.65 9.98 -7.62
C GLY A 818 1.76 11.02 -6.50
N ALA A 819 0.65 11.28 -5.81
CA ALA A 819 0.58 12.17 -4.66
C ALA A 819 1.43 11.66 -3.47
N ILE A 820 2.04 12.60 -2.75
CA ILE A 820 2.87 12.31 -1.56
C ILE A 820 2.18 12.85 -0.32
N GLY A 821 1.94 11.94 0.63
CA GLY A 821 1.28 12.21 1.90
C GLY A 821 2.23 12.50 3.06
N PRO A 822 1.69 12.69 4.28
CA PRO A 822 2.40 12.91 5.53
C PRO A 822 3.57 11.95 5.82
N LEU A 823 3.52 10.69 5.35
CA LEU A 823 4.60 9.71 5.52
C LEU A 823 5.62 9.66 4.36
N GLY A 824 5.51 10.55 3.39
CA GLY A 824 6.42 10.59 2.25
C GLY A 824 6.20 9.40 1.31
N TYR A 825 7.29 8.79 0.85
CA TYR A 825 7.27 7.64 -0.08
C TYR A 825 6.90 6.30 0.56
N LEU A 826 6.66 6.24 1.88
CA LEU A 826 6.28 4.99 2.55
C LEU A 826 4.85 4.55 2.21
N TYR A 827 3.98 5.51 1.92
CA TYR A 827 2.59 5.32 1.49
C TYR A 827 2.25 6.40 0.47
N ALA A 828 2.96 6.38 -0.65
CA ALA A 828 2.63 7.26 -1.76
C ALA A 828 1.32 6.79 -2.40
N GLU A 829 0.72 7.63 -3.25
CA GLU A 829 -0.55 7.31 -3.92
C GLU A 829 -0.51 5.96 -4.65
N LYS A 830 0.63 5.62 -5.27
CA LYS A 830 0.82 4.32 -5.93
C LYS A 830 0.63 3.11 -5.01
N ASP A 831 0.96 3.24 -3.73
CA ASP A 831 0.89 2.17 -2.73
C ASP A 831 -0.56 2.04 -2.27
N LEU A 832 -1.20 3.17 -1.96
CA LEU A 832 -2.62 3.25 -1.59
C LEU A 832 -3.53 2.68 -2.69
N ASN A 833 -3.28 3.09 -3.94
CA ASN A 833 -4.06 2.63 -5.08
C ASN A 833 -3.89 1.11 -5.29
N LEU A 834 -2.67 0.56 -5.10
CA LEU A 834 -2.42 -0.87 -5.26
C LEU A 834 -3.10 -1.68 -4.17
N ASP A 835 -2.97 -1.25 -2.91
CA ASP A 835 -3.57 -1.92 -1.77
C ASP A 835 -5.11 -1.94 -1.87
N PHE A 836 -5.72 -0.80 -2.15
CA PHE A 836 -7.17 -0.72 -2.39
C PHE A 836 -7.62 -1.62 -3.56
N SER A 837 -6.82 -1.71 -4.63
CA SER A 837 -7.14 -2.56 -5.77
C SER A 837 -7.13 -4.04 -5.41
N PHE A 838 -6.25 -4.49 -4.52
CA PHE A 838 -6.22 -5.88 -4.07
C PHE A 838 -7.45 -6.22 -3.21
N LYS A 839 -7.82 -5.33 -2.29
CA LYS A 839 -9.03 -5.47 -1.49
C LYS A 839 -10.29 -5.54 -2.37
N LEU A 840 -10.42 -4.61 -3.33
CA LEU A 840 -11.53 -4.61 -4.28
C LEU A 840 -11.52 -5.85 -5.18
N LYS A 841 -10.34 -6.34 -5.58
CA LYS A 841 -10.22 -7.58 -6.35
C LYS A 841 -10.77 -8.77 -5.56
N GLU A 842 -10.38 -8.92 -4.30
CA GLU A 842 -10.83 -10.02 -3.44
C GLU A 842 -12.37 -10.02 -3.32
N GLU A 843 -12.96 -8.88 -3.00
CA GLU A 843 -14.42 -8.72 -2.89
C GLU A 843 -15.15 -9.05 -4.21
N LEU A 844 -14.62 -8.59 -5.35
CA LEU A 844 -15.21 -8.87 -6.66
C LEU A 844 -15.10 -10.35 -7.06
N GLU A 845 -13.98 -11.00 -6.75
CA GLU A 845 -13.77 -12.43 -7.02
C GLU A 845 -14.65 -13.33 -6.13
N GLU A 846 -14.85 -12.96 -4.87
CA GLU A 846 -15.81 -13.65 -3.98
C GLU A 846 -17.25 -13.60 -4.53
N LEU A 847 -17.60 -12.51 -5.23
CA LEU A 847 -18.88 -12.34 -5.92
C LEU A 847 -18.94 -13.02 -7.31
N GLY A 848 -17.85 -13.64 -7.75
CA GLY A 848 -17.75 -14.46 -8.96
C GLY A 848 -17.18 -13.77 -10.21
N ALA A 849 -16.68 -12.53 -10.10
CA ALA A 849 -16.10 -11.82 -11.23
C ALA A 849 -14.72 -12.39 -11.63
N ASP A 850 -14.41 -12.35 -12.92
CA ASP A 850 -13.04 -12.53 -13.42
C ASP A 850 -12.30 -11.19 -13.35
N VAL A 851 -11.43 -11.01 -12.35
CA VAL A 851 -10.75 -9.73 -12.12
C VAL A 851 -9.36 -9.70 -12.76
N LEU A 852 -9.15 -8.74 -13.66
CA LEU A 852 -7.86 -8.43 -14.27
C LEU A 852 -7.26 -7.19 -13.61
N MET A 853 -5.94 -7.14 -13.46
CA MET A 853 -5.24 -5.94 -12.98
C MET A 853 -4.21 -5.48 -14.01
N THR A 854 -4.08 -4.16 -14.21
CA THR A 854 -3.03 -3.63 -15.08
C THR A 854 -1.63 -3.85 -14.47
N ARG A 855 -1.51 -3.83 -13.14
CA ARG A 855 -0.32 -4.23 -12.38
C ARG A 855 -0.70 -4.91 -11.07
N THR A 856 0.16 -5.79 -10.58
CA THR A 856 0.04 -6.49 -9.27
C THR A 856 1.25 -6.25 -8.38
N ASP A 857 2.13 -5.34 -8.77
CA ASP A 857 3.36 -4.97 -8.05
C ASP A 857 3.69 -3.48 -8.28
N ASP A 858 4.83 -3.02 -7.76
CA ASP A 858 5.32 -1.65 -7.91
C ASP A 858 6.03 -1.41 -9.26
N SER A 859 5.41 -1.86 -10.36
CA SER A 859 5.92 -1.65 -11.72
C SER A 859 5.47 -0.31 -12.32
N THR A 860 6.37 0.32 -13.10
CA THR A 860 6.03 1.51 -13.90
C THR A 860 5.30 1.08 -15.17
N LEU A 861 4.08 1.59 -15.39
CA LEU A 861 3.30 1.40 -16.62
C LEU A 861 2.98 2.72 -17.29
N SER A 862 3.20 2.80 -18.60
CA SER A 862 2.76 3.96 -19.38
C SER A 862 1.24 3.98 -19.51
N LEU A 863 0.65 5.17 -19.69
CA LEU A 863 -0.78 5.30 -19.95
C LEU A 863 -1.22 4.48 -21.19
N GLN A 864 -0.37 4.40 -22.21
CA GLN A 864 -0.62 3.63 -23.43
C GLN A 864 -0.66 2.12 -23.17
N ASP A 865 0.20 1.60 -22.29
CA ASP A 865 0.22 0.17 -21.96
C ASP A 865 -1.06 -0.24 -21.25
N ARG A 866 -1.52 0.57 -20.28
CA ARG A 866 -2.78 0.36 -19.54
C ARG A 866 -3.97 0.20 -20.49
N LEU A 867 -4.12 1.14 -21.44
CA LEU A 867 -5.18 1.04 -22.45
C LEU A 867 -4.99 -0.12 -23.41
N SER A 868 -3.75 -0.45 -23.77
CA SER A 868 -3.49 -1.57 -24.69
C SER A 868 -3.82 -2.91 -24.06
N MET A 869 -3.57 -3.08 -22.76
CA MET A 869 -4.01 -4.24 -21.98
C MET A 869 -5.54 -4.33 -21.94
N SER A 870 -6.22 -3.22 -21.59
CA SER A 870 -7.69 -3.15 -21.59
C SER A 870 -8.28 -3.46 -22.97
N ARG A 871 -7.71 -2.90 -24.05
CA ARG A 871 -8.18 -3.13 -25.44
C ARG A 871 -8.05 -4.60 -25.85
N LYS A 872 -6.99 -5.26 -25.40
CA LYS A 872 -6.74 -6.68 -25.69
C LYS A 872 -7.69 -7.57 -24.89
N ALA A 873 -7.94 -7.24 -23.63
CA ALA A 873 -8.81 -8.03 -22.75
C ALA A 873 -10.30 -7.82 -23.03
N ARG A 874 -10.70 -6.61 -23.45
CA ARG A 874 -12.09 -6.20 -23.69
C ARG A 874 -13.00 -6.50 -22.50
N PRO A 875 -12.64 -6.04 -21.28
CA PRO A 875 -13.41 -6.34 -20.08
C PRO A 875 -14.85 -5.80 -20.21
N ASP A 876 -15.72 -6.21 -19.30
CA ASP A 876 -17.08 -5.70 -19.19
C ASP A 876 -17.15 -4.41 -18.38
N MET A 877 -16.13 -4.13 -17.57
CA MET A 877 -15.92 -2.84 -16.90
C MET A 877 -14.43 -2.56 -16.69
N PHE A 878 -14.04 -1.29 -16.74
CA PHE A 878 -12.69 -0.84 -16.43
C PHE A 878 -12.74 0.25 -15.36
N ILE A 879 -12.01 0.07 -14.25
CA ILE A 879 -12.00 0.99 -13.12
C ILE A 879 -10.55 1.39 -12.84
N SER A 880 -10.23 2.68 -13.01
CA SER A 880 -8.93 3.22 -12.63
C SER A 880 -8.99 3.79 -11.22
N LEU A 881 -8.05 3.41 -10.37
CA LEU A 881 -8.09 3.69 -8.93
C LEU A 881 -6.98 4.69 -8.61
N HIS A 882 -7.37 5.90 -8.20
CA HIS A 882 -6.47 7.02 -7.90
C HIS A 882 -6.84 7.69 -6.58
N SER A 883 -5.91 8.51 -6.07
CA SER A 883 -6.15 9.38 -4.92
C SER A 883 -5.55 10.77 -5.17
N ASN A 884 -6.32 11.79 -4.81
CA ASN A 884 -6.16 13.12 -5.34
C ASN A 884 -5.03 13.92 -4.66
N SER A 885 -4.70 15.05 -5.30
CA SER A 885 -3.77 16.05 -4.78
C SER A 885 -4.17 17.46 -5.23
N MET A 886 -3.48 18.46 -4.72
CA MET A 886 -3.65 19.86 -5.14
C MET A 886 -2.28 20.50 -5.37
N ALA A 887 -2.28 21.63 -6.09
CA ALA A 887 -1.06 22.42 -6.28
C ALA A 887 -0.47 22.88 -4.93
N ASP A 888 0.86 22.98 -4.86
CA ASP A 888 1.60 23.30 -3.62
C ASP A 888 1.23 24.64 -2.98
N ASN A 889 0.57 25.55 -3.70
CA ASN A 889 0.13 26.85 -3.19
C ASN A 889 -1.30 26.84 -2.62
N VAL A 890 -1.95 25.67 -2.55
CA VAL A 890 -3.30 25.47 -2.00
C VAL A 890 -3.20 24.96 -0.56
N ASP A 891 -4.12 25.39 0.30
CA ASP A 891 -4.26 24.83 1.64
C ASP A 891 -4.98 23.48 1.58
N ILE A 892 -4.21 22.41 1.32
CA ILE A 892 -4.74 21.06 1.09
C ILE A 892 -5.38 20.48 2.37
N SER A 893 -5.06 21.01 3.55
CA SER A 893 -5.68 20.60 4.83
C SER A 893 -7.20 20.85 4.87
N LYS A 894 -7.70 21.68 3.95
CA LYS A 894 -9.11 22.06 3.82
C LYS A 894 -9.80 21.40 2.61
N VAL A 895 -9.09 20.56 1.87
CA VAL A 895 -9.60 19.87 0.67
C VAL A 895 -9.70 18.38 0.97
N TYR A 896 -10.91 17.83 0.83
CA TYR A 896 -11.23 16.45 1.16
C TYR A 896 -12.49 16.02 0.40
N GLY A 897 -12.71 14.72 0.24
CA GLY A 897 -13.92 14.16 -0.36
C GLY A 897 -13.69 13.11 -1.42
N PHE A 898 -14.76 12.71 -2.08
CA PHE A 898 -14.78 11.65 -3.10
C PHE A 898 -15.33 12.18 -4.42
N SER A 899 -14.70 11.79 -5.53
CA SER A 899 -15.16 12.11 -6.89
C SER A 899 -14.92 10.96 -7.84
N VAL A 900 -15.79 10.87 -8.85
CA VAL A 900 -15.66 9.91 -9.94
C VAL A 900 -15.50 10.67 -11.25
N PHE A 901 -14.64 10.19 -12.12
CA PHE A 901 -14.38 10.77 -13.44
C PHE A 901 -14.66 9.78 -14.54
N TYR A 902 -15.34 10.22 -15.59
CA TYR A 902 -15.64 9.41 -16.76
C TYR A 902 -15.47 10.25 -18.03
N ARG A 903 -15.41 9.60 -19.19
CA ARG A 903 -15.35 10.30 -20.49
C ARG A 903 -16.56 9.95 -21.35
N GLU A 904 -16.76 8.67 -21.62
CA GLU A 904 -17.79 8.19 -22.53
C GLU A 904 -19.16 8.09 -21.82
N PRO A 905 -20.27 8.47 -22.48
CA PRO A 905 -21.61 8.42 -21.89
C PRO A 905 -21.99 7.07 -21.31
N LEU A 906 -21.52 5.98 -21.92
CA LEU A 906 -21.76 4.60 -21.46
C LEU A 906 -21.27 4.33 -20.02
N ALA A 907 -20.31 5.10 -19.51
CA ALA A 907 -19.78 4.93 -18.15
C ALA A 907 -20.52 5.80 -17.11
N LYS A 908 -21.44 6.66 -17.53
CA LYS A 908 -22.06 7.66 -16.66
C LYS A 908 -22.90 7.02 -15.55
N GLU A 909 -23.67 5.99 -15.89
CA GLU A 909 -24.57 5.31 -14.95
C GLU A 909 -23.78 4.54 -13.89
N SER A 910 -22.85 3.68 -14.30
CA SER A 910 -21.98 2.95 -13.36
C SER A 910 -21.17 3.89 -12.47
N ALA A 911 -20.62 4.99 -13.04
CA ALA A 911 -19.89 6.00 -12.29
C ALA A 911 -20.79 6.73 -11.26
N GLN A 912 -22.05 6.99 -11.60
CA GLN A 912 -23.01 7.61 -10.70
C GLN A 912 -23.40 6.68 -9.56
N LEU A 913 -23.65 5.40 -9.87
CA LEU A 913 -24.04 4.40 -8.87
C LEU A 913 -22.94 4.17 -7.84
N VAL A 914 -21.69 3.98 -8.29
CA VAL A 914 -20.52 3.88 -7.40
C VAL A 914 -20.37 5.14 -6.55
N TYR A 915 -20.56 6.31 -7.15
CA TYR A 915 -20.50 7.57 -6.42
C TYR A 915 -21.56 7.66 -5.32
N ASP A 916 -22.81 7.33 -5.61
CA ASP A 916 -23.89 7.44 -4.63
C ASP A 916 -23.70 6.46 -3.46
N TYR A 917 -23.35 5.20 -3.74
CA TYR A 917 -23.05 4.20 -2.71
C TYR A 917 -21.92 4.63 -1.78
N VAL A 918 -20.79 5.10 -2.34
CA VAL A 918 -19.66 5.55 -1.52
C VAL A 918 -20.02 6.77 -0.67
N ILE A 919 -20.79 7.71 -1.21
CA ILE A 919 -21.22 8.90 -0.47
C ILE A 919 -22.18 8.54 0.68
N ASP A 920 -23.12 7.63 0.44
CA ASP A 920 -24.14 7.26 1.42
C ASP A 920 -23.57 6.40 2.56
N GLU A 921 -22.68 5.44 2.25
CA GLU A 921 -22.09 4.53 3.24
C GLU A 921 -20.92 5.12 4.04
N HIS A 922 -20.16 6.06 3.45
CA HIS A 922 -18.95 6.63 4.06
C HIS A 922 -19.09 8.09 4.48
N GLY A 923 -20.21 8.75 4.15
CA GLY A 923 -20.45 10.15 4.54
C GLY A 923 -19.41 11.15 4.00
N ARG A 924 -18.73 10.81 2.89
CA ARG A 924 -17.65 11.63 2.33
C ARG A 924 -18.20 12.90 1.69
N LYS A 925 -17.35 13.93 1.59
CA LYS A 925 -17.74 15.18 0.92
C LYS A 925 -17.98 14.94 -0.58
N LYS A 926 -19.14 15.41 -1.04
CA LYS A 926 -19.64 15.30 -2.42
C LYS A 926 -18.84 16.19 -3.38
N LEU A 927 -17.90 15.61 -4.15
CA LEU A 927 -17.17 16.31 -5.22
C LEU A 927 -17.68 15.98 -6.63
N GLY A 928 -18.70 15.12 -6.72
CA GLY A 928 -19.49 14.87 -7.92
C GLY A 928 -18.87 13.88 -8.92
N VAL A 929 -19.68 13.62 -9.95
CA VAL A 929 -19.35 12.74 -11.08
C VAL A 929 -19.05 13.60 -12.30
N ASN A 930 -17.80 13.57 -12.76
CA ASN A 930 -17.22 14.61 -13.60
C ASN A 930 -16.79 14.06 -14.96
N LYS A 931 -17.29 14.68 -16.05
CA LYS A 931 -16.83 14.35 -17.41
C LYS A 931 -15.44 14.96 -17.67
N LYS A 932 -14.40 14.13 -17.82
CA LYS A 932 -13.02 14.54 -18.10
C LYS A 932 -12.34 13.57 -19.08
N ASN A 933 -11.46 14.12 -19.92
CA ASN A 933 -10.72 13.35 -20.93
C ASN A 933 -9.39 12.80 -20.39
N PHE A 934 -9.44 12.11 -19.25
CA PHE A 934 -8.29 11.38 -18.72
C PHE A 934 -7.95 10.22 -19.63
N TYR A 935 -6.66 9.90 -19.74
CA TYR A 935 -6.20 8.89 -20.70
C TYR A 935 -6.84 7.53 -20.40
N VAL A 936 -6.83 7.11 -19.12
CA VAL A 936 -7.36 5.83 -18.62
C VAL A 936 -8.88 5.66 -18.75
N THR A 937 -9.63 6.75 -18.93
CA THR A 937 -11.10 6.70 -19.11
C THR A 937 -11.52 6.73 -20.58
N ARG A 938 -10.58 6.63 -21.53
CA ARG A 938 -10.87 6.70 -22.98
C ARG A 938 -11.37 5.41 -23.60
N ASN A 939 -11.41 4.29 -22.88
CA ASN A 939 -11.89 3.05 -23.46
C ASN A 939 -13.35 3.22 -23.91
N THR A 940 -13.64 2.73 -25.11
CA THR A 940 -15.00 2.72 -25.66
C THR A 940 -15.62 1.33 -25.62
N TRP A 941 -14.82 0.28 -25.40
CA TRP A 941 -15.27 -1.12 -25.39
C TRP A 941 -15.84 -1.60 -24.04
N ALA A 942 -15.89 -0.73 -23.02
CA ALA A 942 -16.43 -1.02 -21.70
C ALA A 942 -16.72 0.29 -20.93
N PRO A 943 -17.67 0.33 -19.98
CA PRO A 943 -17.78 1.37 -18.97
C PRO A 943 -16.45 1.58 -18.28
N SER A 944 -15.93 2.81 -18.41
CA SER A 944 -14.61 3.19 -17.96
C SER A 944 -14.65 4.47 -17.17
N PHE A 945 -14.36 4.35 -15.88
CA PHE A 945 -14.33 5.48 -14.96
C PHE A 945 -13.13 5.38 -14.02
N LEU A 946 -12.80 6.52 -13.41
CA LEU A 946 -11.70 6.69 -12.48
C LEU A 946 -12.26 7.16 -11.14
N LEU A 947 -11.81 6.54 -10.06
CA LEU A 947 -12.11 6.94 -8.70
C LEU A 947 -10.97 7.81 -8.16
N GLU A 948 -11.33 8.94 -7.54
CA GLU A 948 -10.42 9.73 -6.69
C GLU A 948 -10.90 9.56 -5.24
N ASN A 949 -10.24 8.66 -4.51
CA ASN A 949 -10.74 8.14 -3.23
C ASN A 949 -10.67 9.17 -2.07
N GLY A 950 -9.70 10.08 -2.14
CA GLY A 950 -9.47 11.13 -1.15
C GLY A 950 -8.20 11.93 -1.48
N PHE A 951 -7.83 12.92 -0.67
CA PHE A 951 -6.64 13.76 -0.94
C PHE A 951 -5.42 13.31 -0.13
N VAL A 952 -4.46 12.63 -0.75
CA VAL A 952 -3.29 12.04 -0.07
C VAL A 952 -2.49 13.05 0.78
N PRO A 953 -2.26 14.31 0.37
CA PRO A 953 -1.52 15.25 1.21
C PRO A 953 -2.32 15.81 2.40
N ASN A 954 -3.65 15.68 2.40
CA ASN A 954 -4.49 16.13 3.52
C ASN A 954 -4.28 15.16 4.71
N PRO A 955 -3.90 15.66 5.90
CA PRO A 955 -3.56 14.79 7.03
C PRO A 955 -4.71 13.91 7.55
N PHE A 956 -5.96 14.36 7.46
CA PHE A 956 -7.13 13.57 7.89
C PHE A 956 -7.56 12.56 6.81
N GLU A 957 -7.54 12.96 5.55
CA GLU A 957 -7.83 12.06 4.43
C GLU A 957 -6.76 10.97 4.34
N PHE A 958 -5.49 11.32 4.53
CA PHE A 958 -4.40 10.36 4.51
C PHE A 958 -4.56 9.30 5.59
N GLU A 959 -4.98 9.71 6.80
CA GLU A 959 -5.26 8.77 7.89
C GLU A 959 -6.31 7.74 7.49
N TRP A 960 -7.43 8.19 6.91
CA TRP A 960 -8.48 7.34 6.38
C TRP A 960 -8.04 6.47 5.19
N LEU A 961 -7.22 7.02 4.30
CA LEU A 961 -6.69 6.30 3.13
C LEU A 961 -5.70 5.20 3.53
N THR A 962 -5.03 5.33 4.68
CA THR A 962 -4.10 4.33 5.22
C THR A 962 -4.73 3.41 6.27
N ASP A 963 -6.02 3.59 6.58
CA ASP A 963 -6.72 2.75 7.54
C ASP A 963 -7.26 1.48 6.86
N GLU A 964 -6.76 0.33 7.29
CA GLU A 964 -7.12 -0.98 6.71
C GLU A 964 -8.62 -1.27 6.77
N THR A 965 -9.29 -0.86 7.85
CA THR A 965 -10.73 -1.13 8.04
C THR A 965 -11.56 -0.27 7.08
N GLU A 966 -11.18 1.01 6.95
CA GLU A 966 -11.84 1.94 6.03
C GLU A 966 -11.58 1.58 4.55
N GLN A 967 -10.36 1.14 4.22
CA GLN A 967 -10.05 0.65 2.87
C GLN A 967 -10.84 -0.62 2.53
N GLN A 968 -10.97 -1.58 3.45
CA GLN A 968 -11.80 -2.75 3.23
C GLN A 968 -13.27 -2.34 3.05
N LYS A 969 -13.81 -1.52 3.95
CA LYS A 969 -15.20 -1.07 3.85
C LYS A 969 -15.47 -0.35 2.50
N LEU A 970 -14.52 0.47 2.02
CA LEU A 970 -14.63 1.11 0.71
C LEU A 970 -14.68 0.08 -0.43
N ALA A 971 -13.86 -0.98 -0.36
CA ALA A 971 -13.83 -2.04 -1.37
C ALA A 971 -15.19 -2.76 -1.45
N ASN A 972 -15.75 -3.14 -0.30
CA ASN A 972 -17.05 -3.79 -0.22
C ASN A 972 -18.15 -2.89 -0.81
N THR A 973 -18.18 -1.61 -0.44
CA THR A 973 -19.17 -0.64 -0.97
C THR A 973 -19.06 -0.48 -2.49
N VAL A 974 -17.84 -0.43 -3.05
CA VAL A 974 -17.65 -0.34 -4.51
C VAL A 974 -18.08 -1.63 -5.19
N ALA A 975 -17.77 -2.80 -4.63
CA ALA A 975 -18.21 -4.08 -5.16
C ALA A 975 -19.74 -4.23 -5.16
N GLU A 976 -20.42 -3.82 -4.09
CA GLU A 976 -21.88 -3.78 -3.99
C GLU A 976 -22.52 -2.89 -5.05
N ALA A 977 -21.96 -1.69 -5.29
CA ALA A 977 -22.43 -0.80 -6.33
C ALA A 977 -22.28 -1.40 -7.73
N ILE A 978 -21.20 -2.15 -7.99
CA ILE A 978 -20.98 -2.86 -9.25
C ILE A 978 -22.00 -4.00 -9.43
N VAL A 979 -22.28 -4.76 -8.37
CA VAL A 979 -23.34 -5.77 -8.39
C VAL A 979 -24.68 -5.15 -8.75
N GLU A 980 -25.01 -4.02 -8.13
CA GLU A 980 -26.27 -3.33 -8.39
C GLU A 980 -26.37 -2.80 -9.83
N TYR A 981 -25.25 -2.34 -10.40
CA TYR A 981 -25.19 -1.92 -11.81
C TYR A 981 -25.57 -3.01 -12.80
N TYR A 982 -25.16 -4.26 -12.54
CA TYR A 982 -25.44 -5.38 -13.46
C TYR A 982 -26.80 -6.05 -13.23
N LYS A 983 -27.50 -5.79 -12.11
CA LYS A 983 -28.86 -6.31 -11.87
C LYS A 983 -29.95 -5.57 -12.65
N HIS A 984 -29.73 -4.29 -12.89
CA HIS A 984 -30.62 -3.39 -13.62
C HIS A 984 -30.06 -3.10 -15.01
#